data_AF-A0A957WQT5-F1
#
_entry.id   AF-A0A957WQT5-F1
#
_cell.length_a   1.000
_cell.length_b   1.000
_cell.length_c   1.000
_cell.angle_alpha   90.00
_cell.angle_beta   90.00
_cell.angle_gamma   90.00
#
_symmetry.space_group_name_H-M   'P 1'
#
loop_
_entity.id
_entity.type
_entity.pdbx_description
1 polymer ?
#
loop_
_entity_poly.entity_id
_entity_poly.type
_entity_poly.pdbx_seq_one_letter_code
_entity_poly.pdbx_strand_id
1 'polypeptide(L)'
;VLAIGDQDKRTKLYLYDAGDLQRDPAWGSAITIADAVRLAWVDVDGDGDLDLTQSGTDSAVIIYLNSGGVLPTTTQIASPAKTTNTFALAWGDIDNDDQSELAAGNLQNSLSNYSAPYPWMNAWVGAANIIYRLDGDTMQPVWQSDSISATTSLAFGDVNGDGLLDLAVGNRPEGSWERALLTANGFNELYLSQAGRLPETPTLRLGEGNEVTTKVAFGDVDGDGDLDLAVGNHTLLTNFDDSGAKAPDKIYLNNNGTFQEPPDWVSSEANFTIDLAWGDLDGDGDLDLVTGAGQGRWNTTPDHKISVYENIGGQLPVTATYTFASDNIYSLALGDMDGDGDLDLAVGANGSANKVYLNEAGGFLFDPVWTSGDADLKTVVAWGDVNGDGWLDLAAGSSPRFEGVTPSKVYLNQRGRLSEAASWASNQPARTTSVAWGDANGDGLLDLALGNSSRVFRERNTDQIYLNQGLADPLTLSNPALTLNINQSTPPLAPANFYAAPIIQDAETIPINFTVSNATGAPFAEVRAFYSPDGGGQWYRAINADALTATHIITQVAVDTEETAANTGENSYTPARYSANYVYNWDVLKSGFLGQSDNVVFRLDAYPSRTPINNSVANGDRQVAVSAQTYPFRVRGTQIQVLSNTTGISGALVYRLSPEDDAGGRPIGGEPPFITDQNGYLQGQGQIEPGDRLLALAPQPLAEPYTSRYGGAMQLYYTNGQPTPVGLDTPIGDTDSPTVTDLGLVQLTVSPGNPLILFDLDVSLEWDATQDPAYLRQLEFDLKRASQHLYDFTDGQAALGHIIVSQNGDFWEKAHIKVYSTNRLRPHATIGGMVLTDTAKIISPTQTITYSIGQVKMGATWNRYGNPAQSIGVDWPVILAHELGHYLFFLEDTYLGLSEFDGAQVLTSVDACRGSAMGDVYNINNTEFVAPDNWGAGCADTLAGQELGEAEWVTLTGWFPWLKTPDADNPGPARMPFDLTTVDIRWPITSTNPLEDPTFYLDYANSEVGSSSARAFLLRNRLGTDDQTDAYEYIYDLGTPVGGQNRVLARGATIGDRLCVFDQAKNQFGCEVITPADQRLQL
;
A
#
# COMPACT_ATOMS: atom_id res chain seq x y z
N VAL A 1 19.03 -62.75 -18.96
CA VAL A 1 19.86 -63.01 -20.17
C VAL A 1 21.27 -62.55 -19.87
N LEU A 2 22.27 -63.42 -20.06
CA LEU A 2 23.68 -63.06 -19.97
C LEU A 2 24.05 -62.18 -21.19
N ALA A 3 24.70 -61.05 -20.97
CA ALA A 3 25.48 -60.37 -22.01
C ALA A 3 26.74 -59.73 -21.39
N ILE A 4 27.88 -60.03 -22.01
CA ILE A 4 29.24 -59.56 -21.76
C ILE A 4 29.57 -58.53 -22.85
N GLY A 5 30.31 -57.44 -22.53
CA GLY A 5 31.20 -56.76 -23.50
C GLY A 5 31.16 -55.22 -23.60
N ASP A 6 32.06 -54.58 -22.85
CA ASP A 6 33.01 -53.45 -23.09
C ASP A 6 32.72 -52.12 -23.85
N GLN A 7 33.50 -51.11 -23.41
CA GLN A 7 33.69 -49.65 -23.59
C GLN A 7 32.91 -48.83 -24.65
N ASP A 8 32.37 -47.69 -24.17
CA ASP A 8 31.83 -46.50 -24.87
C ASP A 8 30.36 -46.53 -25.38
N LYS A 9 29.43 -46.16 -24.45
CA LYS A 9 28.06 -45.57 -24.60
C LYS A 9 27.06 -46.32 -25.53
N ARG A 10 25.81 -46.67 -25.19
CA ARG A 10 24.70 -45.99 -24.48
C ARG A 10 23.59 -46.99 -24.07
N THR A 11 22.66 -46.48 -23.26
CA THR A 11 21.25 -46.89 -23.06
C THR A 11 21.00 -48.08 -22.14
N LYS A 12 20.36 -47.78 -21.00
CA LYS A 12 19.56 -48.76 -20.27
C LYS A 12 18.16 -48.17 -20.05
N LEU A 13 17.19 -48.87 -20.61
CA LEU A 13 15.76 -48.79 -20.30
C LEU A 13 15.56 -49.50 -18.95
N TYR A 14 14.97 -48.83 -17.97
CA TYR A 14 14.45 -49.48 -16.78
C TYR A 14 12.93 -49.32 -16.79
N LEU A 15 12.24 -50.45 -16.84
CA LEU A 15 10.80 -50.56 -16.67
C LEU A 15 10.53 -50.87 -15.20
N TYR A 16 9.79 -49.96 -14.57
CA TYR A 16 8.94 -50.06 -13.37
C TYR A 16 9.31 -51.10 -12.29
N ASP A 17 9.70 -50.59 -11.13
CA ASP A 17 9.30 -51.11 -9.82
C ASP A 17 9.19 -49.91 -8.85
N ALA A 18 8.35 -50.04 -7.83
CA ALA A 18 7.71 -48.99 -7.01
C ALA A 18 8.53 -47.76 -6.52
N GLY A 19 7.91 -46.57 -6.62
CA GLY A 19 7.97 -45.41 -5.70
C GLY A 19 9.31 -44.94 -5.13
N ASP A 20 10.16 -44.29 -5.94
CA ASP A 20 11.43 -43.70 -5.52
C ASP A 20 11.56 -42.25 -6.03
N LEU A 21 12.35 -41.41 -5.35
CA LEU A 21 12.90 -40.17 -5.94
C LEU A 21 13.82 -40.56 -7.10
N GLN A 22 13.37 -40.32 -8.33
CA GLN A 22 14.10 -40.70 -9.53
C GLN A 22 14.90 -39.52 -10.04
N ARG A 23 16.21 -39.73 -10.23
CA ARG A 23 17.04 -38.73 -10.91
C ARG A 23 16.43 -38.50 -12.27
N ASP A 24 16.07 -37.27 -12.60
CA ASP A 24 15.69 -36.95 -13.97
C ASP A 24 16.90 -37.21 -14.88
N PRO A 25 16.85 -38.22 -15.78
CA PRO A 25 17.96 -38.53 -16.66
C PRO A 25 18.11 -37.49 -17.78
N ALA A 26 17.06 -36.71 -18.05
CA ALA A 26 17.04 -35.67 -19.06
C ALA A 26 17.71 -34.38 -18.54
N TRP A 27 17.53 -34.04 -17.26
CA TRP A 27 18.11 -32.84 -16.68
C TRP A 27 19.64 -32.94 -16.49
N GLY A 28 20.30 -31.83 -16.79
CA GLY A 28 21.74 -31.65 -16.61
C GLY A 28 22.08 -30.21 -16.28
N SER A 29 22.76 -30.01 -15.15
CA SER A 29 23.27 -28.70 -14.76
C SER A 29 24.15 -28.08 -15.85
N ALA A 30 23.92 -26.78 -16.09
CA ALA A 30 24.75 -25.98 -16.98
C ALA A 30 26.02 -25.47 -16.25
N ILE A 31 26.01 -25.46 -14.91
CA ILE A 31 27.17 -25.14 -14.09
C ILE A 31 28.04 -26.39 -13.95
N THR A 32 29.16 -26.40 -14.67
CA THR A 32 30.06 -27.57 -14.73
C THR A 32 31.27 -27.48 -13.80
N ILE A 33 31.57 -26.27 -13.29
CA ILE A 33 32.67 -26.02 -12.33
C ILE A 33 32.26 -24.91 -11.36
N ALA A 34 31.98 -25.24 -10.10
CA ALA A 34 31.72 -24.27 -9.02
C ALA A 34 32.17 -24.79 -7.64
N ASP A 35 32.64 -23.90 -6.77
CA ASP A 35 33.10 -24.18 -5.40
C ASP A 35 31.95 -24.16 -4.38
N ALA A 36 30.86 -23.45 -4.69
CA ALA A 36 29.60 -23.42 -3.97
C ALA A 36 28.46 -23.15 -4.96
N VAL A 37 27.31 -23.79 -4.72
CA VAL A 37 26.07 -23.63 -5.48
C VAL A 37 24.93 -23.27 -4.53
N ARG A 38 24.01 -22.40 -4.99
CA ARG A 38 22.74 -22.06 -4.35
C ARG A 38 21.59 -22.38 -5.30
N LEU A 39 20.52 -22.94 -4.76
CA LEU A 39 19.29 -23.25 -5.47
C LEU A 39 18.10 -22.60 -4.76
N ALA A 40 17.10 -22.21 -5.54
CA ALA A 40 15.80 -21.74 -5.05
C ALA A 40 14.70 -22.05 -6.08
N TRP A 41 13.50 -22.36 -5.60
CA TRP A 41 12.31 -22.55 -6.42
C TRP A 41 11.42 -21.33 -6.35
N VAL A 42 10.95 -20.83 -7.49
CA VAL A 42 10.06 -19.66 -7.57
C VAL A 42 9.34 -19.65 -8.91
N ASP A 43 8.07 -19.28 -8.94
CA ASP A 43 7.36 -18.97 -10.18
C ASP A 43 7.78 -17.55 -10.63
N VAL A 44 8.70 -17.47 -11.61
CA VAL A 44 9.33 -16.20 -12.02
C VAL A 44 8.60 -15.52 -13.18
N ASP A 45 7.77 -16.24 -13.93
CA ASP A 45 7.02 -15.69 -15.06
C ASP A 45 5.50 -15.60 -14.80
N GLY A 46 5.05 -16.02 -13.61
CA GLY A 46 3.68 -15.87 -13.14
C GLY A 46 2.70 -16.85 -13.81
N ASP A 47 3.22 -17.91 -14.42
CA ASP A 47 2.42 -18.91 -15.12
C ASP A 47 1.84 -19.99 -14.19
N GLY A 48 2.31 -20.03 -12.94
CA GLY A 48 1.88 -20.92 -11.87
C GLY A 48 2.75 -22.17 -11.67
N ASP A 49 3.76 -22.42 -12.51
CA ASP A 49 4.73 -23.50 -12.33
C ASP A 49 5.99 -23.00 -11.59
N LEU A 50 6.59 -23.84 -10.73
CA LEU A 50 7.84 -23.45 -10.05
C LEU A 50 9.05 -23.59 -10.97
N ASP A 51 9.81 -22.50 -11.11
CA ASP A 51 11.07 -22.45 -11.84
C ASP A 51 12.27 -22.70 -10.92
N LEU A 52 13.30 -23.36 -11.46
CA LEU A 52 14.53 -23.58 -10.71
C LEU A 52 15.55 -22.48 -10.99
N THR A 53 15.93 -21.79 -9.94
CA THR A 53 17.05 -20.85 -9.96
C THR A 53 18.32 -21.50 -9.47
N GLN A 54 19.41 -21.24 -10.16
CA GLN A 54 20.72 -21.78 -9.84
C GLN A 54 21.80 -20.71 -9.92
N SER A 55 22.63 -20.60 -8.89
CA SER A 55 23.86 -19.79 -8.93
C SER A 55 25.07 -20.57 -8.44
N GLY A 56 26.25 -20.17 -8.89
CA GLY A 56 27.49 -20.76 -8.40
C GLY A 56 28.72 -19.88 -8.66
N THR A 57 29.81 -20.16 -7.94
CA THR A 57 31.07 -19.43 -8.13
C THR A 57 31.61 -19.61 -9.55
N ASP A 58 32.14 -18.54 -10.15
CA ASP A 58 32.70 -18.49 -11.50
C ASP A 58 31.68 -18.87 -12.62
N SER A 59 30.38 -18.79 -12.32
CA SER A 59 29.26 -19.09 -13.23
C SER A 59 28.26 -17.94 -13.32
N ALA A 60 27.47 -17.91 -14.40
CA ALA A 60 26.26 -17.09 -14.47
C ALA A 60 25.19 -17.62 -13.50
N VAL A 61 24.28 -16.74 -13.08
CA VAL A 61 23.00 -17.15 -12.49
C VAL A 61 22.13 -17.68 -13.62
N ILE A 62 21.48 -18.81 -13.40
CA ILE A 62 20.73 -19.55 -14.41
C ILE A 62 19.32 -19.77 -13.88
N ILE A 63 18.33 -19.52 -14.71
CA ILE A 63 16.94 -19.87 -14.45
C ILE A 63 16.52 -20.93 -15.48
N TYR A 64 15.96 -22.01 -14.97
CA TYR A 64 15.33 -23.06 -15.73
C TYR A 64 13.82 -22.83 -15.67
N LEU A 65 13.28 -22.16 -16.70
CA LEU A 65 11.84 -21.96 -16.82
C LEU A 65 11.15 -23.31 -16.97
N ASN A 66 10.30 -23.61 -16.01
CA ASN A 66 9.35 -24.70 -16.04
C ASN A 66 8.16 -24.27 -16.87
N SER A 67 7.65 -25.14 -17.73
CA SER A 67 6.44 -24.82 -18.49
C SER A 67 5.63 -26.09 -18.70
N GLY A 68 4.46 -26.15 -18.07
CA GLY A 68 3.62 -27.34 -18.00
C GLY A 68 4.27 -28.48 -17.21
N GLY A 69 4.98 -28.16 -16.11
CA GLY A 69 5.56 -29.14 -15.20
C GLY A 69 6.73 -29.97 -15.76
N VAL A 70 7.48 -29.42 -16.72
CA VAL A 70 8.68 -30.05 -17.27
C VAL A 70 9.85 -29.08 -17.28
N LEU A 71 10.85 -29.36 -16.44
CA LEU A 71 12.07 -28.59 -16.46
C LEU A 71 12.94 -28.87 -17.69
N PRO A 72 13.50 -27.82 -18.31
CA PRO A 72 14.29 -27.94 -19.51
C PRO A 72 15.68 -28.49 -19.22
N THR A 73 16.20 -29.28 -20.16
CA THR A 73 17.53 -29.90 -20.09
C THR A 73 18.68 -28.95 -20.43
N THR A 74 18.35 -27.73 -20.84
CA THR A 74 19.27 -26.67 -21.25
C THR A 74 18.90 -25.39 -20.53
N THR A 75 19.89 -24.57 -20.21
CA THR A 75 19.70 -23.18 -19.79
C THR A 75 18.67 -22.49 -20.68
N GLN A 76 17.58 -22.00 -20.09
CA GLN A 76 16.62 -21.15 -20.80
C GLN A 76 17.05 -19.70 -20.66
N ILE A 77 17.35 -19.28 -19.44
CA ILE A 77 17.77 -17.93 -19.14
C ILE A 77 19.05 -17.97 -18.32
N ALA A 78 19.97 -17.08 -18.65
CA ALA A 78 21.17 -16.86 -17.86
C ALA A 78 21.43 -15.36 -17.73
N SER A 79 21.98 -14.98 -16.58
CA SER A 79 22.55 -13.65 -16.41
C SER A 79 23.67 -13.42 -17.44
N PRO A 80 24.00 -12.15 -17.77
CA PRO A 80 25.15 -11.83 -18.62
C PRO A 80 26.46 -12.51 -18.16
N ALA A 81 27.39 -12.75 -19.10
CA ALA A 81 28.60 -13.55 -18.86
C ALA A 81 29.52 -13.01 -17.75
N LYS A 82 29.93 -13.89 -16.83
CA LYS A 82 30.94 -13.78 -15.75
C LYS A 82 31.35 -12.36 -15.34
N THR A 83 30.80 -11.87 -14.24
CA THR A 83 31.30 -10.65 -13.58
C THR A 83 31.75 -10.87 -12.13
N THR A 84 31.16 -11.82 -11.39
CA THR A 84 31.54 -12.19 -9.99
C THR A 84 30.95 -13.53 -9.52
N ASN A 85 31.45 -14.08 -8.42
CA ASN A 85 30.91 -15.26 -7.72
C ASN A 85 29.67 -14.90 -6.91
N THR A 86 28.52 -15.51 -7.19
CA THR A 86 27.32 -15.35 -6.38
C THR A 86 27.32 -16.34 -5.22
N PHE A 87 27.12 -15.85 -3.99
CA PHE A 87 27.18 -16.65 -2.75
C PHE A 87 25.87 -16.67 -1.95
N ALA A 88 25.00 -15.69 -2.17
CA ALA A 88 23.67 -15.57 -1.58
C ALA A 88 22.65 -15.25 -2.66
N LEU A 89 21.44 -15.79 -2.53
CA LEU A 89 20.27 -15.49 -3.36
C LEU A 89 19.09 -15.19 -2.45
N ALA A 90 18.19 -14.31 -2.88
CA ALA A 90 16.88 -14.12 -2.29
C ALA A 90 15.90 -13.72 -3.41
N TRP A 91 14.66 -14.21 -3.34
CA TRP A 91 13.58 -13.84 -4.26
C TRP A 91 12.58 -12.95 -3.55
N GLY A 92 12.03 -11.97 -4.27
CA GLY A 92 11.03 -11.06 -3.72
C GLY A 92 10.44 -10.19 -4.82
N ASP A 93 9.14 -9.97 -4.75
CA ASP A 93 8.42 -9.02 -5.60
C ASP A 93 8.60 -7.61 -5.04
N ILE A 94 9.50 -6.85 -5.64
CA ILE A 94 10.02 -5.61 -5.04
C ILE A 94 9.21 -4.38 -5.42
N ASP A 95 8.46 -4.46 -6.52
CA ASP A 95 7.61 -3.39 -7.04
C ASP A 95 6.10 -3.70 -7.00
N ASN A 96 5.72 -4.82 -6.37
CA ASN A 96 4.33 -5.28 -6.22
C ASN A 96 3.62 -5.40 -7.58
N ASP A 97 4.35 -5.85 -8.60
CA ASP A 97 3.80 -6.10 -9.92
C ASP A 97 3.36 -7.57 -10.11
N ASP A 98 3.36 -8.34 -9.01
CA ASP A 98 3.09 -9.76 -8.88
C ASP A 98 4.17 -10.68 -9.47
N GLN A 99 5.23 -10.13 -10.08
CA GLN A 99 6.43 -10.87 -10.54
C GLN A 99 7.54 -10.79 -9.48
N SER A 100 8.28 -11.88 -9.27
CA SER A 100 9.38 -11.87 -8.30
C SER A 100 10.69 -11.48 -8.97
N GLU A 101 11.49 -10.63 -8.33
CA GLU A 101 12.87 -10.34 -8.71
C GLU A 101 13.88 -11.17 -7.91
N LEU A 102 15.04 -11.40 -8.53
CA LEU A 102 16.16 -12.12 -7.93
C LEU A 102 17.24 -11.18 -7.45
N ALA A 103 17.46 -11.12 -6.14
CA ALA A 103 18.66 -10.53 -5.56
C ALA A 103 19.82 -11.54 -5.56
N ALA A 104 20.95 -11.16 -6.15
CA ALA A 104 22.18 -11.93 -6.21
C ALA A 104 23.32 -11.25 -5.45
N GLY A 105 23.77 -11.89 -4.38
CA GLY A 105 24.85 -11.42 -3.50
C GLY A 105 26.22 -11.84 -4.01
N ASN A 106 27.12 -10.88 -4.29
CA ASN A 106 28.29 -11.12 -5.15
C ASN A 106 29.66 -10.96 -4.45
N LEU A 107 30.66 -11.71 -4.94
CA LEU A 107 32.06 -11.73 -4.51
C LEU A 107 33.01 -11.85 -5.72
N GLN A 108 34.11 -11.09 -5.78
CA GLN A 108 35.13 -11.24 -6.82
C GLN A 108 36.31 -12.11 -6.35
N ASN A 109 36.75 -13.09 -7.17
CA ASN A 109 37.98 -13.85 -6.93
C ASN A 109 39.10 -13.39 -7.88
N SER A 110 40.25 -12.95 -7.35
CA SER A 110 41.38 -12.48 -8.16
C SER A 110 42.24 -13.64 -8.69
N LEU A 111 41.73 -14.44 -9.64
CA LEU A 111 42.53 -15.53 -10.25
C LEU A 111 43.31 -15.12 -11.51
N SER A 112 43.36 -13.84 -11.90
CA SER A 112 44.02 -13.47 -13.16
C SER A 112 45.54 -13.24 -13.11
N ASN A 113 46.22 -13.19 -11.94
CA ASN A 113 47.66 -12.85 -11.92
C ASN A 113 48.57 -13.46 -10.81
N TYR A 114 48.14 -14.42 -9.98
CA TYR A 114 49.00 -15.00 -8.93
C TYR A 114 49.26 -16.49 -9.12
N SER A 115 50.48 -16.85 -9.53
CA SER A 115 51.01 -18.21 -9.42
C SER A 115 51.48 -18.48 -7.97
N ALA A 116 50.53 -18.68 -7.05
CA ALA A 116 50.83 -19.14 -5.70
C ALA A 116 50.91 -20.69 -5.67
N PRO A 117 51.82 -21.31 -4.90
CA PRO A 117 52.03 -22.77 -4.93
C PRO A 117 50.90 -23.61 -4.29
N TYR A 118 49.86 -22.97 -3.75
CA TYR A 118 48.78 -23.61 -3.01
C TYR A 118 47.40 -23.05 -3.45
N PRO A 119 46.48 -23.88 -4.00
CA PRO A 119 45.18 -23.44 -4.55
C PRO A 119 44.15 -22.90 -3.53
N TRP A 120 44.52 -22.73 -2.26
CA TRP A 120 43.61 -22.43 -1.13
C TRP A 120 43.95 -21.11 -0.41
N MET A 121 44.74 -20.24 -1.04
CA MET A 121 45.19 -18.94 -0.55
C MET A 121 44.52 -17.75 -1.26
N ASN A 122 43.20 -17.80 -1.50
CA ASN A 122 42.48 -16.76 -2.27
C ASN A 122 42.14 -15.53 -1.41
N ALA A 123 42.34 -14.32 -1.95
CA ALA A 123 41.81 -13.09 -1.38
C ALA A 123 40.33 -12.94 -1.75
N TRP A 124 39.49 -12.61 -0.77
CA TRP A 124 38.07 -12.35 -1.00
C TRP A 124 37.90 -10.85 -1.18
N VAL A 125 37.57 -10.43 -2.39
CA VAL A 125 37.27 -9.03 -2.72
C VAL A 125 35.77 -8.98 -2.96
N GLY A 126 35.06 -8.02 -2.39
CA GLY A 126 33.62 -7.91 -2.59
C GLY A 126 33.26 -7.41 -3.98
N ALA A 127 31.97 -7.44 -4.30
CA ALA A 127 31.45 -6.90 -5.54
C ALA A 127 29.99 -6.47 -5.39
N ALA A 128 29.55 -5.64 -6.31
CA ALA A 128 28.18 -5.13 -6.30
C ALA A 128 27.16 -6.25 -6.36
N ASN A 129 26.17 -6.17 -5.47
CA ASN A 129 24.97 -6.99 -5.51
C ASN A 129 24.11 -6.53 -6.68
N ILE A 130 23.39 -7.46 -7.30
CA ILE A 130 22.60 -7.18 -8.50
C ILE A 130 21.20 -7.76 -8.29
N ILE A 131 20.18 -6.99 -8.64
CA ILE A 131 18.82 -7.52 -8.78
C ILE A 131 18.54 -7.72 -10.26
N TYR A 132 18.09 -8.93 -10.58
CA TYR A 132 17.65 -9.29 -11.91
C TYR A 132 16.13 -9.35 -11.96
N ARG A 133 15.56 -8.75 -13.00
CA ARG A 133 14.17 -8.98 -13.42
C ARG A 133 14.17 -9.86 -14.65
N LEU A 134 13.14 -10.67 -14.77
CA LEU A 134 12.87 -11.39 -15.98
C LEU A 134 12.08 -10.50 -16.96
N ASP A 135 12.60 -10.31 -18.17
CA ASP A 135 11.87 -9.66 -19.28
C ASP A 135 11.85 -10.63 -20.47
N GLY A 136 10.72 -11.34 -20.61
CA GLY A 136 10.57 -12.46 -21.52
C GLY A 136 11.63 -13.54 -21.24
N ASP A 137 12.39 -13.94 -22.25
CA ASP A 137 13.44 -14.97 -22.11
C ASP A 137 14.80 -14.42 -21.62
N THR A 138 14.84 -13.20 -21.04
CA THR A 138 16.11 -12.55 -20.67
C THR A 138 16.13 -12.03 -19.24
N MET A 139 17.21 -12.33 -18.52
CA MET A 139 17.50 -11.70 -17.23
C MET A 139 18.16 -10.34 -17.46
N GLN A 140 17.45 -9.28 -17.09
CA GLN A 140 17.95 -7.92 -17.14
C GLN A 140 18.36 -7.47 -15.74
N PRO A 141 19.59 -6.94 -15.55
CA PRO A 141 19.93 -6.28 -14.31
C PRO A 141 19.11 -4.99 -14.22
N VAL A 142 18.17 -4.94 -13.27
CA VAL A 142 17.31 -3.76 -13.04
C VAL A 142 17.83 -2.87 -11.93
N TRP A 143 18.71 -3.41 -11.09
CA TRP A 143 19.38 -2.67 -10.03
C TRP A 143 20.75 -3.25 -9.72
N GLN A 144 21.67 -2.40 -9.28
CA GLN A 144 23.00 -2.78 -8.84
C GLN A 144 23.41 -1.89 -7.65
N SER A 145 24.00 -2.48 -6.61
CA SER A 145 24.51 -1.71 -5.47
C SER A 145 25.78 -0.94 -5.82
N ASP A 146 25.91 0.27 -5.27
CA ASP A 146 27.18 1.01 -5.24
C ASP A 146 28.20 0.36 -4.30
N SER A 147 27.70 -0.30 -3.24
CA SER A 147 28.52 -1.08 -2.32
C SER A 147 29.14 -2.25 -3.06
N ILE A 148 30.45 -2.43 -2.88
CA ILE A 148 31.22 -3.57 -3.39
C ILE A 148 31.68 -4.47 -2.25
N SER A 149 30.93 -4.49 -1.14
CA SER A 149 31.26 -5.30 0.03
C SER A 149 31.15 -6.79 -0.27
N ALA A 150 31.83 -7.60 0.55
CA ALA A 150 31.78 -9.03 0.38
C ALA A 150 30.51 -9.62 1.01
N THR A 151 29.49 -9.90 0.20
CA THR A 151 28.18 -10.37 0.67
C THR A 151 28.16 -11.87 0.99
N THR A 152 27.55 -12.20 2.13
CA THR A 152 27.47 -13.56 2.67
C THR A 152 26.03 -14.05 2.85
N SER A 153 25.06 -13.14 3.05
CA SER A 153 23.65 -13.45 3.23
C SER A 153 22.76 -12.32 2.70
N LEU A 154 21.57 -12.67 2.23
CA LEU A 154 20.52 -11.75 1.77
C LEU A 154 19.18 -12.18 2.40
N ALA A 155 18.31 -11.23 2.71
CA ALA A 155 16.93 -11.49 3.11
C ALA A 155 16.02 -10.35 2.64
N PHE A 156 14.85 -10.70 2.11
CA PHE A 156 13.78 -9.74 1.82
C PHE A 156 12.75 -9.72 2.95
N GLY A 157 12.19 -8.56 3.22
CA GLY A 157 11.08 -8.36 4.16
C GLY A 157 10.57 -6.93 4.06
N ASP A 158 9.27 -6.71 4.23
CA ASP A 158 8.70 -5.36 4.34
C ASP A 158 8.95 -4.84 5.75
N VAL A 159 10.01 -4.06 5.94
CA VAL A 159 10.44 -3.62 7.28
C VAL A 159 9.81 -2.29 7.68
N ASN A 160 9.23 -1.53 6.76
CA ASN A 160 8.59 -0.26 7.12
C ASN A 160 7.06 -0.33 7.06
N GLY A 161 6.50 -1.51 6.76
CA GLY A 161 5.06 -1.75 6.67
C GLY A 161 4.41 -1.01 5.51
N ASP A 162 5.19 -0.59 4.51
CA ASP A 162 4.69 0.18 3.36
C ASP A 162 4.14 -0.71 2.24
N GLY A 163 4.22 -2.03 2.43
CA GLY A 163 3.76 -3.05 1.51
C GLY A 163 4.80 -3.44 0.47
N LEU A 164 5.96 -2.79 0.38
CA LEU A 164 7.05 -3.12 -0.53
C LEU A 164 8.12 -3.95 0.18
N LEU A 165 8.78 -4.85 -0.54
CA LEU A 165 9.88 -5.62 0.04
C LEU A 165 11.18 -4.80 0.12
N ASP A 166 11.80 -4.80 1.30
CA ASP A 166 13.11 -4.23 1.58
C ASP A 166 14.21 -5.32 1.62
N LEU A 167 15.46 -4.93 1.40
CA LEU A 167 16.57 -5.88 1.30
C LEU A 167 17.62 -5.68 2.41
N ALA A 168 17.80 -6.69 3.25
CA ALA A 168 18.94 -6.80 4.15
C ALA A 168 20.10 -7.58 3.52
N VAL A 169 21.30 -7.05 3.67
CA VAL A 169 22.55 -7.60 3.13
C VAL A 169 23.54 -7.80 4.26
N GLY A 170 23.87 -9.05 4.55
CA GLY A 170 24.95 -9.42 5.45
C GLY A 170 26.29 -9.41 4.73
N ASN A 171 27.29 -8.70 5.28
CA ASN A 171 28.62 -8.63 4.69
C ASN A 171 29.73 -9.06 5.67
N ARG A 172 30.91 -9.28 5.10
CA ARG A 172 32.16 -9.53 5.83
C ARG A 172 33.21 -8.44 5.55
N PRO A 173 34.20 -8.22 6.42
CA PRO A 173 35.26 -7.26 6.16
C PRO A 173 36.18 -7.73 5.00
N GLU A 174 36.65 -6.79 4.19
CA GLU A 174 37.50 -7.04 3.01
C GLU A 174 39.00 -7.18 3.36
N GLY A 175 39.72 -8.10 2.69
CA GLY A 175 41.19 -8.19 2.83
C GLY A 175 41.82 -9.54 2.46
N SER A 176 43.14 -9.54 2.18
CA SER A 176 43.93 -10.77 2.04
C SER A 176 44.43 -11.27 3.39
N TRP A 177 44.63 -12.58 3.49
CA TRP A 177 45.09 -13.30 4.69
C TRP A 177 46.48 -12.85 5.20
N GLU A 178 47.27 -12.12 4.39
CA GLU A 178 48.57 -11.55 4.80
C GLU A 178 48.50 -10.05 5.15
N ARG A 179 47.34 -9.39 4.97
CA ARG A 179 47.16 -7.94 5.20
C ARG A 179 45.90 -7.57 5.97
N ALA A 180 45.33 -8.50 6.74
CA ALA A 180 44.28 -8.20 7.71
C ALA A 180 44.89 -7.55 8.97
N LEU A 181 45.36 -6.30 8.86
CA LEU A 181 45.70 -5.47 10.03
C LEU A 181 45.17 -4.04 9.82
N LEU A 182 44.08 -3.73 10.54
CA LEU A 182 43.71 -2.43 11.12
C LEU A 182 42.87 -1.41 10.33
N THR A 183 42.34 -1.69 9.13
CA THR A 183 41.51 -0.68 8.41
C THR A 183 40.29 -1.18 7.61
N ALA A 184 39.96 -2.47 7.63
CA ALA A 184 38.78 -2.99 6.95
C ALA A 184 37.66 -3.29 7.97
N ASN A 185 36.56 -2.55 7.89
CA ASN A 185 35.35 -2.78 8.68
C ASN A 185 34.34 -3.56 7.83
N GLY A 186 33.72 -4.60 8.38
CA GLY A 186 32.50 -5.21 7.88
C GLY A 186 31.29 -4.51 8.50
N PHE A 187 30.17 -4.47 7.77
CA PHE A 187 28.90 -3.91 8.20
C PHE A 187 27.77 -4.57 7.40
N ASN A 188 26.59 -4.68 7.98
CA ASN A 188 25.37 -5.05 7.27
C ASN A 188 24.81 -3.82 6.57
N GLU A 189 24.12 -4.05 5.46
CA GLU A 189 23.50 -2.99 4.67
C GLU A 189 22.01 -3.26 4.56
N LEU A 190 21.20 -2.23 4.77
CA LEU A 190 19.74 -2.29 4.59
C LEU A 190 19.35 -1.30 3.48
N TYR A 191 18.58 -1.79 2.53
CA TYR A 191 18.05 -1.04 1.40
C TYR A 191 16.54 -1.01 1.54
N LEU A 192 16.01 0.17 1.88
CA LEU A 192 14.57 0.38 1.96
C LEU A 192 14.04 0.74 0.58
N SER A 193 13.09 -0.03 0.07
CA SER A 193 12.40 0.21 -1.18
C SER A 193 11.58 1.49 -1.08
N GLN A 194 11.55 2.26 -2.16
CA GLN A 194 10.71 3.45 -2.27
C GLN A 194 10.07 3.46 -3.65
N ALA A 195 8.74 3.42 -3.68
CA ALA A 195 7.96 3.36 -4.91
C ALA A 195 8.38 2.19 -5.82
N GLY A 196 8.59 1.01 -5.23
CA GLY A 196 8.94 -0.23 -5.92
C GLY A 196 10.38 -0.31 -6.43
N ARG A 197 11.30 0.47 -5.85
CA ARG A 197 12.72 0.47 -6.28
C ARG A 197 13.64 0.59 -5.09
N LEU A 198 14.71 -0.21 -5.07
CA LEU A 198 15.79 -0.03 -4.10
C LEU A 198 16.69 1.15 -4.48
N PRO A 199 17.17 1.93 -3.50
CA PRO A 199 18.26 2.87 -3.71
C PRO A 199 19.57 2.12 -4.04
N GLU A 200 20.44 2.69 -4.86
CA GLU A 200 21.75 2.08 -5.21
C GLU A 200 22.73 2.12 -4.02
N THR A 201 22.57 3.13 -3.14
CA THR A 201 23.30 3.25 -1.88
C THR A 201 22.49 2.67 -0.72
N PRO A 202 23.11 1.97 0.24
CA PRO A 202 22.39 1.47 1.40
C PRO A 202 21.76 2.62 2.19
N THR A 203 20.49 2.45 2.54
CA THR A 203 19.75 3.40 3.38
C THR A 203 20.36 3.44 4.78
N LEU A 204 20.76 2.27 5.28
CA LEU A 204 21.40 2.14 6.58
C LEU A 204 22.57 1.15 6.53
N ARG A 205 23.56 1.43 7.37
CA ARG A 205 24.67 0.51 7.68
C ARG A 205 24.63 0.16 9.16
N LEU A 206 24.63 -1.13 9.44
CA LEU A 206 24.52 -1.67 10.79
C LEU A 206 25.74 -2.50 11.14
N GLY A 207 26.20 -2.44 12.39
CA GLY A 207 27.22 -3.29 12.97
C GLY A 207 28.64 -3.04 12.46
N GLU A 208 29.02 -1.78 12.19
CA GLU A 208 30.37 -1.44 11.71
C GLU A 208 31.46 -1.97 12.67
N GLY A 209 32.31 -2.88 12.19
CA GLY A 209 33.35 -3.48 13.02
C GLY A 209 34.21 -4.50 12.30
N ASN A 210 34.93 -5.34 13.05
CA ASN A 210 35.76 -6.42 12.51
C ASN A 210 35.02 -7.77 12.46
N GLU A 211 33.70 -7.74 12.64
CA GLU A 211 32.82 -8.90 12.64
C GLU A 211 32.46 -9.32 11.22
N VAL A 212 32.20 -10.62 11.06
CA VAL A 212 31.80 -11.29 9.84
C VAL A 212 30.38 -11.77 10.03
N THR A 213 29.45 -11.19 9.27
CA THR A 213 28.07 -11.66 9.25
C THR A 213 27.99 -12.96 8.47
N THR A 214 27.41 -14.00 9.08
CA THR A 214 27.21 -15.30 8.43
C THR A 214 25.80 -15.47 7.89
N LYS A 215 24.80 -14.94 8.61
CA LYS A 215 23.39 -15.02 8.26
C LYS A 215 22.68 -13.75 8.74
N VAL A 216 21.73 -13.29 7.93
CA VAL A 216 20.71 -12.31 8.33
C VAL A 216 19.33 -12.94 8.16
N ALA A 217 18.39 -12.63 9.06
CA ALA A 217 17.00 -13.05 8.95
C ALA A 217 16.07 -12.01 9.59
N PHE A 218 14.91 -11.80 8.97
CA PHE A 218 13.86 -10.93 9.50
C PHE A 218 12.82 -11.73 10.29
N GLY A 219 12.36 -11.18 11.41
CA GLY A 219 11.25 -11.70 12.20
C GLY A 219 10.81 -10.65 13.22
N ASP A 220 9.51 -10.57 13.48
CA ASP A 220 8.93 -9.69 14.51
C ASP A 220 9.18 -10.30 15.89
N VAL A 221 10.22 -9.84 16.60
CA VAL A 221 10.63 -10.43 17.89
C VAL A 221 10.02 -9.70 19.08
N ASP A 222 9.52 -8.47 18.95
CA ASP A 222 8.83 -7.80 20.05
C ASP A 222 7.30 -7.79 19.94
N GLY A 223 6.77 -8.43 18.89
CA GLY A 223 5.35 -8.67 18.68
C GLY A 223 4.61 -7.38 18.32
N ASP A 224 5.33 -6.35 17.89
CA ASP A 224 4.78 -5.04 17.55
C ASP A 224 4.28 -4.96 16.09
N GLY A 225 4.56 -6.01 15.31
CA GLY A 225 4.14 -6.16 13.92
C GLY A 225 5.16 -5.62 12.90
N ASP A 226 6.27 -5.04 13.33
CA ASP A 226 7.38 -4.64 12.49
C ASP A 226 8.44 -5.76 12.42
N LEU A 227 9.05 -5.97 11.24
CA LEU A 227 10.08 -7.01 11.10
C LEU A 227 11.43 -6.54 11.65
N ASP A 228 11.98 -7.27 12.64
CA ASP A 228 13.29 -7.02 13.22
C ASP A 228 14.41 -7.81 12.54
N LEU A 229 15.65 -7.33 12.63
CA LEU A 229 16.80 -7.94 11.95
C LEU A 229 17.70 -8.70 12.92
N ALA A 230 17.70 -10.03 12.85
CA ALA A 230 18.71 -10.87 13.49
C ALA A 230 19.96 -11.02 12.62
N VAL A 231 21.13 -10.94 13.27
CA VAL A 231 22.45 -11.01 12.64
C VAL A 231 23.34 -11.99 13.41
N GLY A 232 23.70 -13.08 12.73
CA GLY A 232 24.66 -14.07 13.22
C GLY A 232 26.08 -13.67 12.90
N ASN A 233 26.97 -13.66 13.90
CA ASN A 233 28.31 -13.10 13.76
C ASN A 233 29.45 -14.02 14.23
N HIS A 234 30.64 -13.75 13.69
CA HIS A 234 31.92 -14.19 14.26
C HIS A 234 33.03 -13.16 13.90
N THR A 235 34.27 -13.32 14.36
CA THR A 235 35.38 -12.39 14.00
C THR A 235 36.39 -13.00 13.02
N LEU A 236 37.08 -12.15 12.24
CA LEU A 236 38.11 -12.60 11.30
C LEU A 236 39.30 -13.29 11.99
N LEU A 237 39.80 -14.37 11.38
CA LEU A 237 40.98 -15.10 11.85
C LEU A 237 42.25 -14.25 11.69
N THR A 238 42.87 -13.84 12.79
CA THR A 238 44.08 -13.00 12.73
C THR A 238 45.40 -13.78 12.83
N ASN A 239 45.44 -15.06 13.28
CA ASN A 239 46.73 -15.76 13.58
C ASN A 239 46.75 -17.31 13.55
N PHE A 240 46.01 -18.02 12.69
CA PHE A 240 45.96 -19.52 12.63
C PHE A 240 45.61 -20.24 13.95
N ASP A 241 45.24 -19.49 15.00
CA ASP A 241 44.64 -19.96 16.23
C ASP A 241 43.22 -19.36 16.28
N ASP A 242 42.23 -20.24 16.13
CA ASP A 242 40.82 -19.90 15.97
C ASP A 242 40.09 -19.73 17.32
N SER A 243 40.81 -19.86 18.45
CA SER A 243 40.21 -19.79 19.79
C SER A 243 39.61 -18.42 20.17
N GLY A 244 39.96 -17.36 19.43
CA GLY A 244 39.45 -16.00 19.63
C GLY A 244 38.46 -15.50 18.58
N ALA A 245 38.09 -16.32 17.59
CA ALA A 245 37.31 -15.91 16.42
C ALA A 245 35.79 -15.80 16.69
N LYS A 246 35.39 -15.41 17.90
CA LYS A 246 34.00 -15.41 18.36
C LYS A 246 33.46 -13.96 18.41
N ALA A 247 32.20 -13.76 18.07
CA ALA A 247 31.49 -12.49 18.22
C ALA A 247 30.10 -12.75 18.83
N PRO A 248 29.51 -11.78 19.55
CA PRO A 248 28.11 -11.89 19.94
C PRO A 248 27.19 -11.74 18.72
N ASP A 249 26.07 -12.45 18.75
CA ASP A 249 24.96 -12.27 17.82
C ASP A 249 24.20 -10.98 18.20
N LYS A 250 23.54 -10.37 17.21
CA LYS A 250 22.91 -9.06 17.37
C LYS A 250 21.50 -9.09 16.80
N ILE A 251 20.58 -8.35 17.44
CA ILE A 251 19.28 -8.03 16.88
C ILE A 251 19.17 -6.52 16.87
N TYR A 252 18.72 -6.00 15.74
CA TYR A 252 18.35 -4.60 15.57
C TYR A 252 16.84 -4.57 15.53
N LEU A 253 16.24 -4.01 16.59
CA LEU A 253 14.79 -3.83 16.63
C LEU A 253 14.41 -2.72 15.68
N ASN A 254 13.27 -2.90 15.06
CA ASN A 254 12.72 -2.06 14.05
C ASN A 254 11.44 -1.43 14.59
N ASN A 255 11.48 -0.12 14.80
CA ASN A 255 10.29 0.60 15.25
C ASN A 255 9.79 1.45 14.08
N ASN A 256 8.79 0.97 13.36
CA ASN A 256 8.21 1.59 12.15
C ASN A 256 9.26 1.99 11.10
N GLY A 257 10.05 1.03 10.63
CA GLY A 257 11.08 1.24 9.61
C GLY A 257 12.34 1.96 10.09
N THR A 258 12.50 2.14 11.41
CA THR A 258 13.70 2.73 12.01
C THR A 258 14.47 1.72 12.85
N PHE A 259 15.70 1.45 12.42
CA PHE A 259 16.69 0.67 13.15
C PHE A 259 17.71 1.60 13.80
N GLN A 260 18.25 1.21 14.96
CA GLN A 260 19.22 2.03 15.68
C GLN A 260 20.60 1.38 15.87
N GLU A 261 21.58 2.26 16.11
CA GLU A 261 22.94 1.91 16.51
C GLU A 261 23.26 2.59 17.86
N PRO A 262 23.79 1.87 18.88
CA PRO A 262 24.18 0.44 18.88
C PRO A 262 22.97 -0.51 18.79
N PRO A 263 23.18 -1.82 18.49
CA PRO A 263 22.11 -2.82 18.48
C PRO A 263 21.32 -2.88 19.79
N ASP A 264 20.01 -3.07 19.67
CA ASP A 264 19.06 -3.21 20.77
C ASP A 264 19.34 -4.42 21.64
N TRP A 265 19.73 -5.51 20.99
CA TRP A 265 20.06 -6.76 21.65
C TRP A 265 21.41 -7.29 21.19
N VAL A 266 22.19 -7.74 22.15
CA VAL A 266 23.50 -8.36 21.94
C VAL A 266 23.58 -9.57 22.85
N SER A 267 23.88 -10.74 22.28
CA SER A 267 24.05 -11.95 23.07
C SER A 267 25.17 -11.77 24.09
N SER A 268 24.94 -12.23 25.32
CA SER A 268 25.95 -12.20 26.39
C SER A 268 27.17 -13.08 26.07
N GLU A 269 26.97 -14.07 25.21
CA GLU A 269 27.99 -14.99 24.76
C GLU A 269 28.51 -14.59 23.38
N ALA A 270 29.83 -14.68 23.19
CA ALA A 270 30.44 -14.59 21.88
C ALA A 270 30.68 -16.00 21.34
N ASN A 271 30.16 -16.30 20.15
CA ASN A 271 30.27 -17.60 19.50
C ASN A 271 30.77 -17.48 18.05
N PHE A 272 31.01 -18.63 17.41
CA PHE A 272 31.26 -18.70 15.97
C PHE A 272 29.94 -19.09 15.29
N THR A 273 29.01 -18.15 15.24
CA THR A 273 27.65 -18.41 14.74
C THR A 273 27.69 -18.58 13.23
N ILE A 274 27.13 -19.69 12.75
CA ILE A 274 27.15 -20.07 11.33
C ILE A 274 25.77 -20.09 10.69
N ASP A 275 24.72 -20.18 11.51
CA ASP A 275 23.33 -20.23 11.09
C ASP A 275 22.44 -19.78 12.26
N LEU A 276 21.26 -19.28 11.93
CA LEU A 276 20.22 -18.89 12.89
C LEU A 276 18.84 -19.13 12.29
N ALA A 277 17.85 -19.35 13.15
CA ALA A 277 16.45 -19.53 12.76
C ALA A 277 15.52 -18.91 13.80
N TRP A 278 14.41 -18.38 13.33
CA TRP A 278 13.30 -17.87 14.13
C TRP A 278 12.17 -18.90 14.16
N GLY A 279 11.47 -19.02 15.28
CA GLY A 279 10.23 -19.77 15.40
C GLY A 279 9.62 -19.62 16.79
N ASP A 280 8.30 -19.72 16.92
CA ASP A 280 7.61 -19.81 18.22
C ASP A 280 7.82 -21.23 18.75
N LEU A 281 8.74 -21.40 19.70
CA LEU A 281 9.12 -22.71 20.22
C LEU A 281 8.27 -23.06 21.43
N ASP A 282 7.82 -22.10 22.23
CA ASP A 282 7.01 -22.41 23.41
C ASP A 282 5.50 -22.33 23.22
N GLY A 283 5.06 -21.98 22.02
CA GLY A 283 3.66 -21.91 21.62
C GLY A 283 2.92 -20.78 22.35
N ASP A 284 3.65 -19.87 23.00
CA ASP A 284 3.09 -18.69 23.66
C ASP A 284 2.72 -17.59 22.66
N GLY A 285 3.15 -17.80 21.41
CA GLY A 285 2.87 -16.95 20.31
C GLY A 285 3.98 -15.97 20.03
N ASP A 286 5.11 -15.90 20.77
CA ASP A 286 6.27 -15.03 20.55
C ASP A 286 7.40 -15.70 19.74
N LEU A 287 8.15 -14.95 18.91
CA LEU A 287 9.25 -15.56 18.14
C LEU A 287 10.48 -15.77 19.01
N ASP A 288 11.00 -16.99 19.01
CA ASP A 288 12.24 -17.37 19.66
C ASP A 288 13.40 -17.49 18.67
N LEU A 289 14.61 -17.23 19.17
CA LEU A 289 15.83 -17.30 18.37
C LEU A 289 16.62 -18.58 18.68
N VAL A 290 16.91 -19.37 17.64
CA VAL A 290 17.87 -20.47 17.71
C VAL A 290 19.14 -20.09 16.97
N THR A 291 20.29 -20.14 17.66
CA THR A 291 21.61 -19.92 17.03
C THR A 291 22.48 -21.17 17.08
N GLY A 292 23.16 -21.44 15.97
CA GLY A 292 24.06 -22.57 15.80
C GLY A 292 25.51 -22.12 15.79
N ALA A 293 26.29 -22.50 16.80
CA ALA A 293 27.72 -22.25 16.86
C ALA A 293 28.54 -23.46 16.38
N GLY A 294 29.20 -23.29 15.24
CA GLY A 294 30.05 -24.32 14.62
C GLY A 294 31.54 -24.15 14.90
N GLN A 295 32.36 -25.01 14.32
CA GLN A 295 33.82 -24.94 14.42
C GLN A 295 34.41 -23.92 13.43
N GLY A 296 35.32 -23.05 13.92
CA GLY A 296 36.28 -22.33 13.07
C GLY A 296 37.15 -23.30 12.25
N ARG A 297 37.78 -22.85 11.17
CA ARG A 297 38.50 -23.72 10.20
C ARG A 297 39.59 -24.62 10.80
N TRP A 298 40.12 -24.31 11.99
CA TRP A 298 41.27 -25.00 12.62
C TRP A 298 41.14 -25.22 14.14
N ASN A 299 39.99 -24.93 14.77
CA ASN A 299 39.84 -25.01 16.23
C ASN A 299 39.64 -26.46 16.72
N THR A 300 40.40 -26.95 17.70
CA THR A 300 40.21 -28.28 18.32
C THR A 300 39.49 -28.24 19.67
N THR A 301 38.99 -27.09 20.12
CA THR A 301 38.21 -26.98 21.38
C THR A 301 36.70 -27.20 21.16
N PRO A 302 36.03 -27.98 22.02
CA PRO A 302 34.64 -28.42 21.83
C PRO A 302 33.63 -27.39 22.40
N ASP A 303 33.73 -26.13 22.00
CA ASP A 303 32.80 -25.07 22.42
C ASP A 303 31.63 -24.90 21.41
N HIS A 304 31.20 -25.99 20.77
CA HIS A 304 30.08 -25.99 19.84
C HIS A 304 28.78 -26.13 20.62
N LYS A 305 27.83 -25.24 20.35
CA LYS A 305 26.56 -25.25 21.04
C LYS A 305 25.45 -24.70 20.17
N ILE A 306 24.27 -25.23 20.41
CA ILE A 306 23.01 -24.63 19.98
C ILE A 306 22.56 -23.79 21.16
N SER A 307 22.18 -22.54 20.90
CA SER A 307 21.67 -21.64 21.91
C SER A 307 20.24 -21.27 21.52
N VAL A 308 19.28 -21.53 22.40
CA VAL A 308 17.87 -21.13 22.21
C VAL A 308 17.59 -20.01 23.18
N TYR A 309 17.14 -18.89 22.64
CA TYR A 309 16.69 -17.73 23.38
C TYR A 309 15.18 -17.72 23.27
N GLU A 310 14.49 -18.15 24.33
CA GLU A 310 13.03 -18.04 24.42
C GLU A 310 12.69 -16.59 24.72
N ASN A 311 11.82 -16.04 23.90
CA ASN A 311 11.24 -14.75 24.05
C ASN A 311 10.17 -14.77 25.14
N ILE A 312 10.07 -13.70 25.92
CA ILE A 312 9.13 -13.64 27.04
C ILE A 312 8.37 -12.33 26.96
N GLY A 313 7.22 -12.35 26.30
CA GLY A 313 6.35 -11.17 26.15
C GLY A 313 7.01 -10.08 25.32
N GLY A 314 7.55 -10.46 24.15
CA GLY A 314 8.22 -9.56 23.21
C GLY A 314 9.58 -9.01 23.69
N GLN A 315 10.24 -9.70 24.61
CA GLN A 315 11.55 -9.33 25.13
C GLN A 315 12.49 -10.53 25.14
N LEU A 316 13.41 -10.58 24.15
CA LEU A 316 14.39 -11.65 24.06
C LEU A 316 15.50 -11.52 25.14
N PRO A 317 15.70 -12.52 26.02
CA PRO A 317 16.79 -12.50 26.99
C PRO A 317 18.17 -12.54 26.32
N VAL A 318 19.16 -11.82 26.86
CA VAL A 318 20.55 -11.84 26.32
C VAL A 318 21.33 -13.11 26.67
N THR A 319 20.79 -13.96 27.52
CA THR A 319 21.35 -15.27 27.91
C THR A 319 20.42 -16.35 27.40
N ALA A 320 20.96 -17.36 26.72
CA ALA A 320 20.15 -18.45 26.19
C ALA A 320 19.43 -19.23 27.31
N THR A 321 18.16 -19.53 27.09
CA THR A 321 17.33 -20.31 28.02
C THR A 321 17.73 -21.78 27.98
N TYR A 322 17.95 -22.31 26.77
CA TYR A 322 18.55 -23.62 26.58
C TYR A 322 19.90 -23.53 25.86
N THR A 323 20.81 -24.40 26.27
CA THR A 323 22.07 -24.61 25.56
C THR A 323 22.32 -26.09 25.42
N PHE A 324 22.45 -26.55 24.18
CA PHE A 324 22.75 -27.94 23.87
C PHE A 324 24.23 -28.06 23.56
N ALA A 325 24.90 -29.02 24.20
CA ALA A 325 26.20 -29.44 23.73
C ALA A 325 26.00 -30.18 22.41
N SER A 326 26.45 -29.59 21.29
CA SER A 326 26.30 -30.17 19.97
C SER A 326 27.66 -30.48 19.35
N ASP A 327 27.70 -31.48 18.48
CA ASP A 327 28.93 -31.85 17.77
C ASP A 327 28.99 -31.05 16.47
N ASN A 328 29.64 -29.86 16.50
CA ASN A 328 30.02 -29.07 15.33
C ASN A 328 28.89 -28.82 14.32
N ILE A 329 28.04 -27.85 14.61
CA ILE A 329 26.86 -27.53 13.79
C ILE A 329 27.30 -27.00 12.42
N TYR A 330 26.48 -27.22 11.38
CA TYR A 330 26.64 -26.66 10.04
C TYR A 330 25.36 -26.02 9.46
N SER A 331 24.19 -26.49 9.88
CA SER A 331 22.89 -26.01 9.38
C SER A 331 21.81 -26.30 10.44
N LEU A 332 20.85 -25.40 10.57
CA LEU A 332 19.67 -25.57 11.43
C LEU A 332 18.39 -25.54 10.57
N ALA A 333 17.38 -26.29 10.98
CA ALA A 333 16.04 -26.20 10.40
C ALA A 333 14.99 -26.46 11.49
N LEU A 334 14.02 -25.54 11.62
CA LEU A 334 12.86 -25.69 12.50
C LEU A 334 11.68 -26.27 11.72
N GLY A 335 10.93 -27.17 12.35
CA GLY A 335 9.72 -27.75 11.78
C GLY A 335 9.09 -28.75 12.74
N ASP A 336 7.76 -28.79 12.80
CA ASP A 336 6.98 -29.73 13.60
C ASP A 336 7.11 -31.15 13.02
N MET A 337 8.01 -31.96 13.58
CA MET A 337 8.25 -33.33 13.10
C MET A 337 7.11 -34.24 13.57
N ASP A 338 6.64 -34.11 14.80
CA ASP A 338 5.70 -35.06 15.39
C ASP A 338 4.24 -34.62 15.43
N GLY A 339 3.94 -33.57 14.67
CA GLY A 339 2.59 -33.11 14.36
C GLY A 339 1.83 -32.67 15.60
N ASP A 340 2.55 -32.34 16.68
CA ASP A 340 1.96 -31.96 17.96
C ASP A 340 1.72 -30.45 18.08
N GLY A 341 2.24 -29.67 17.12
CA GLY A 341 2.10 -28.23 17.00
C GLY A 341 3.31 -27.45 17.49
N ASP A 342 4.29 -28.09 18.12
CA ASP A 342 5.51 -27.46 18.61
C ASP A 342 6.64 -27.60 17.56
N LEU A 343 7.43 -26.55 17.36
CA LEU A 343 8.53 -26.59 16.38
C LEU A 343 9.73 -27.38 16.91
N ASP A 344 10.14 -28.42 16.17
CA ASP A 344 11.32 -29.22 16.47
C ASP A 344 12.57 -28.73 15.74
N LEU A 345 13.74 -29.05 16.29
CA LEU A 345 15.03 -28.61 15.76
C LEU A 345 15.82 -29.73 15.10
N ALA A 346 15.95 -29.69 13.77
CA ALA A 346 16.95 -30.46 13.04
C ALA A 346 18.31 -29.75 13.00
N VAL A 347 19.36 -30.52 13.23
CA VAL A 347 20.74 -30.06 13.30
C VAL A 347 21.59 -30.86 12.33
N GLY A 348 22.00 -30.18 11.26
CA GLY A 348 23.04 -30.67 10.36
C GLY A 348 24.41 -30.54 11.03
N ALA A 349 25.13 -31.65 11.16
CA ALA A 349 26.42 -31.68 11.83
C ALA A 349 27.60 -31.71 10.85
N ASN A 350 28.80 -31.42 11.35
CA ASN A 350 30.04 -31.49 10.60
C ASN A 350 31.01 -32.52 11.22
N GLY A 351 31.01 -33.73 10.64
CA GLY A 351 31.85 -34.84 11.07
C GLY A 351 31.27 -35.62 12.24
N SER A 352 29.96 -35.51 12.44
CA SER A 352 29.18 -36.17 13.48
C SER A 352 27.78 -36.45 12.94
N ALA A 353 27.01 -37.27 13.66
CA ALA A 353 25.66 -37.58 13.24
C ALA A 353 24.75 -36.35 13.31
N ASN A 354 23.85 -36.23 12.32
CA ASN A 354 22.78 -35.25 12.36
C ASN A 354 21.83 -35.62 13.51
N LYS A 355 21.26 -34.61 14.16
CA LYS A 355 20.42 -34.80 15.34
C LYS A 355 19.11 -34.05 15.16
N VAL A 356 18.05 -34.57 15.76
CA VAL A 356 16.81 -33.82 15.97
C VAL A 356 16.52 -33.78 17.46
N TYR A 357 16.23 -32.58 17.94
CA TYR A 357 15.83 -32.30 19.31
C TYR A 357 14.33 -32.02 19.29
N LEU A 358 13.59 -32.82 20.06
CA LEU A 358 12.15 -32.67 20.19
C LEU A 358 11.85 -31.54 21.16
N ASN A 359 10.85 -30.76 20.82
CA ASN A 359 10.27 -29.76 21.67
C ASN A 359 8.91 -30.24 22.16
N GLU A 360 8.74 -30.42 23.47
CA GLU A 360 7.47 -30.88 24.04
C GLU A 360 6.88 -29.80 24.94
N ALA A 361 5.75 -29.23 24.55
CA ALA A 361 5.01 -28.19 25.27
C ALA A 361 5.91 -26.99 25.67
N GLY A 362 6.73 -26.55 24.72
CA GLY A 362 7.66 -25.44 24.87
C GLY A 362 8.95 -25.72 25.64
N GLY A 363 9.25 -26.99 25.92
CA GLY A 363 10.50 -27.39 26.53
C GLY A 363 11.27 -28.35 25.64
N PHE A 364 12.47 -27.95 25.22
CA PHE A 364 13.35 -28.88 24.51
C PHE A 364 13.87 -30.00 25.40
N LEU A 365 13.85 -31.22 24.87
CA LEU A 365 14.57 -32.33 25.46
C LEU A 365 16.08 -32.13 25.27
N PHE A 366 16.84 -32.21 26.36
CA PHE A 366 18.30 -32.03 26.31
C PHE A 366 19.02 -33.13 25.50
N ASP A 367 18.43 -34.33 25.43
CA ASP A 367 18.93 -35.44 24.61
C ASP A 367 18.20 -35.46 23.25
N PRO A 368 18.92 -35.69 22.13
CA PRO A 368 18.28 -35.75 20.82
C PRO A 368 17.32 -36.95 20.75
N VAL A 369 16.08 -36.72 20.31
CA VAL A 369 15.07 -37.77 20.10
C VAL A 369 15.45 -38.66 18.92
N TRP A 370 16.20 -38.10 17.96
CA TRP A 370 16.71 -38.81 16.80
C TRP A 370 18.16 -38.44 16.50
N THR A 371 18.93 -39.42 16.06
CA THR A 371 20.31 -39.25 15.60
C THR A 371 20.50 -40.13 14.36
N SER A 372 21.02 -39.56 13.28
CA SER A 372 21.30 -40.32 12.07
C SER A 372 22.32 -41.42 12.35
N GLY A 373 22.16 -42.59 11.71
CA GLY A 373 23.14 -43.69 11.84
C GLY A 373 24.53 -43.36 11.29
N ASP A 374 24.66 -42.28 10.50
CA ASP A 374 25.87 -41.87 9.81
C ASP A 374 26.42 -40.53 10.33
N ALA A 375 27.74 -40.34 10.28
CA ALA A 375 28.44 -39.12 10.67
C ALA A 375 29.02 -38.41 9.42
N ASP A 376 28.16 -37.69 8.69
CA ASP A 376 28.54 -36.99 7.47
C ASP A 376 29.27 -35.66 7.77
N LEU A 377 30.02 -35.15 6.78
CA LEU A 377 30.79 -33.90 6.91
C LEU A 377 30.02 -32.73 6.27
N LYS A 378 29.77 -31.68 7.05
CA LYS A 378 29.10 -30.42 6.67
C LYS A 378 27.73 -30.66 6.03
N THR A 379 26.79 -31.10 6.85
CA THR A 379 25.44 -31.41 6.39
C THR A 379 24.57 -30.15 6.35
N VAL A 380 23.99 -29.84 5.19
CA VAL A 380 22.84 -28.93 5.09
C VAL A 380 21.55 -29.74 5.23
N VAL A 381 20.59 -29.25 6.01
CA VAL A 381 19.33 -29.95 6.27
C VAL A 381 18.13 -29.11 5.85
N ALA A 382 17.05 -29.77 5.44
CA ALA A 382 15.78 -29.11 5.11
C ALA A 382 14.61 -30.06 5.38
N TRP A 383 13.56 -29.54 6.02
CA TRP A 383 12.30 -30.24 6.21
C TRP A 383 11.44 -30.15 4.94
N GLY A 384 10.68 -31.21 4.66
CA GLY A 384 9.64 -31.20 3.63
C GLY A 384 8.86 -32.50 3.66
N ASP A 385 7.54 -32.44 3.49
CA ASP A 385 6.68 -33.61 3.36
C ASP A 385 6.83 -34.20 1.95
N VAL A 386 7.85 -35.05 1.75
CA VAL A 386 8.18 -35.56 0.41
C VAL A 386 7.18 -36.62 -0.03
N ASN A 387 6.55 -37.34 0.89
CA ASN A 387 5.63 -38.41 0.54
C ASN A 387 4.14 -37.97 0.60
N GLY A 388 3.89 -36.72 0.96
CA GLY A 388 2.58 -36.10 1.09
C GLY A 388 1.76 -36.63 2.27
N ASP A 389 2.37 -37.29 3.26
CA ASP A 389 1.70 -37.95 4.37
C ASP A 389 1.37 -37.05 5.56
N GLY A 390 1.70 -35.76 5.44
CA GLY A 390 1.46 -34.74 6.44
C GLY A 390 2.53 -34.68 7.53
N TRP A 391 3.59 -35.49 7.44
CA TRP A 391 4.70 -35.49 8.40
C TRP A 391 5.96 -34.97 7.71
N LEU A 392 6.65 -34.02 8.36
CA LEU A 392 7.85 -33.44 7.77
C LEU A 392 8.99 -34.47 7.70
N ASP A 393 9.49 -34.73 6.49
CA ASP A 393 10.65 -35.58 6.24
C ASP A 393 11.94 -34.75 6.20
N LEU A 394 13.09 -35.37 6.47
CA LEU A 394 14.37 -34.67 6.55
C LEU A 394 15.27 -34.98 5.35
N ALA A 395 15.56 -33.97 4.52
CA ALA A 395 16.68 -34.03 3.59
C ALA A 395 17.99 -33.62 4.26
N ALA A 396 19.07 -34.32 3.91
CA ALA A 396 20.42 -34.09 4.40
C ALA A 396 21.43 -34.12 3.23
N GLY A 397 21.99 -32.97 2.88
CA GLY A 397 23.03 -32.82 1.86
C GLY A 397 24.44 -32.76 2.47
N SER A 398 25.34 -33.66 2.07
CA SER A 398 26.70 -33.75 2.62
C SER A 398 27.74 -32.97 1.80
N SER A 399 28.66 -32.23 2.44
CA SER A 399 29.74 -31.48 1.77
C SER A 399 31.15 -31.69 2.39
N PRO A 400 31.78 -32.87 2.19
CA PRO A 400 33.13 -33.13 2.66
C PRO A 400 34.18 -32.32 1.87
N ARG A 401 35.18 -31.76 2.57
CA ARG A 401 36.25 -30.96 1.93
C ARG A 401 37.48 -31.77 1.48
N PHE A 402 37.84 -32.85 2.17
CA PHE A 402 39.14 -33.51 1.95
C PHE A 402 39.14 -35.05 2.00
N GLU A 403 38.08 -35.72 2.49
CA GLU A 403 37.98 -37.19 2.49
C GLU A 403 36.52 -37.64 2.28
N GLY A 404 36.31 -38.68 1.45
CA GLY A 404 35.06 -39.44 1.30
C GLY A 404 33.80 -38.64 0.94
N VAL A 405 33.41 -38.59 -0.34
CA VAL A 405 32.11 -38.02 -0.72
C VAL A 405 31.01 -39.00 -0.32
N THR A 406 30.00 -38.56 0.42
CA THR A 406 28.83 -39.38 0.80
C THR A 406 27.59 -38.93 0.02
N PRO A 407 26.63 -39.84 -0.26
CA PRO A 407 25.35 -39.48 -0.85
C PRO A 407 24.58 -38.48 0.00
N SER A 408 23.82 -37.59 -0.66
CA SER A 408 22.72 -36.87 0.01
C SER A 408 21.62 -37.87 0.34
N LYS A 409 20.89 -37.63 1.43
CA LYS A 409 19.93 -38.59 1.98
C LYS A 409 18.59 -37.92 2.28
N VAL A 410 17.54 -38.71 2.26
CA VAL A 410 16.22 -38.35 2.78
C VAL A 410 15.83 -39.39 3.82
N TYR A 411 15.40 -38.92 4.98
CA TYR A 411 14.90 -39.74 6.09
C TYR A 411 13.41 -39.49 6.19
N LEU A 412 12.61 -40.53 5.91
CA LEU A 412 11.18 -40.41 6.02
C LEU A 412 10.77 -40.40 7.49
N ASN A 413 9.77 -39.60 7.78
CA ASN A 413 9.15 -39.46 9.07
C ASN A 413 7.86 -40.28 9.10
N GLN A 414 7.81 -41.26 9.99
CA GLN A 414 6.63 -42.10 10.17
C GLN A 414 5.95 -41.71 11.47
N ARG A 415 5.11 -40.67 11.42
CA ARG A 415 4.29 -40.21 12.55
C ARG A 415 5.10 -39.77 13.77
N GLY A 416 5.99 -38.80 13.56
CA GLY A 416 6.85 -38.23 14.59
C GLY A 416 8.11 -39.04 14.88
N ARG A 417 8.50 -39.91 13.94
CA ARG A 417 9.71 -40.71 14.07
C ARG A 417 10.42 -40.83 12.74
N LEU A 418 11.55 -40.12 12.63
CA LEU A 418 12.46 -40.29 11.51
C LEU A 418 13.08 -41.69 11.47
N SER A 419 13.25 -42.19 10.25
CA SER A 419 14.00 -43.42 10.00
C SER A 419 15.47 -43.25 10.42
N GLU A 420 16.01 -44.16 11.25
CA GLU A 420 17.43 -44.10 11.68
C GLU A 420 18.41 -44.33 10.51
N ALA A 421 17.97 -45.09 9.51
CA ALA A 421 18.65 -45.26 8.24
C ALA A 421 18.01 -44.36 7.17
N ALA A 422 18.79 -43.96 6.17
CA ALA A 422 18.28 -43.20 5.04
C ALA A 422 17.18 -44.01 4.32
N SER A 423 16.00 -43.41 4.21
CA SER A 423 14.87 -43.98 3.45
C SER A 423 15.13 -43.85 1.95
N TRP A 424 15.87 -42.82 1.56
CA TRP A 424 16.41 -42.66 0.22
C TRP A 424 17.82 -42.05 0.27
N ALA A 425 18.67 -42.40 -0.70
CA ALA A 425 19.99 -41.82 -0.86
C ALA A 425 20.29 -41.54 -2.33
N SER A 426 20.97 -40.44 -2.60
CA SER A 426 21.37 -40.07 -3.95
C SER A 426 22.24 -41.17 -4.56
N ASN A 427 21.98 -41.49 -5.82
CA ASN A 427 22.72 -42.53 -6.54
C ASN A 427 24.19 -42.19 -6.79
N GLN A 428 24.59 -40.92 -6.58
CA GLN A 428 25.96 -40.47 -6.68
C GLN A 428 26.32 -39.61 -5.46
N PRO A 429 27.48 -39.89 -4.81
CA PRO A 429 27.99 -39.02 -3.78
C PRO A 429 28.48 -37.71 -4.41
N ALA A 430 28.01 -36.58 -3.90
CA ALA A 430 28.41 -35.25 -4.35
C ALA A 430 28.69 -34.33 -3.15
N ARG A 431 29.38 -33.20 -3.41
CA ARG A 431 29.64 -32.19 -2.38
C ARG A 431 28.49 -31.17 -2.40
N THR A 432 27.40 -31.51 -1.71
CA THR A 432 26.12 -30.78 -1.68
C THR A 432 26.19 -29.55 -0.78
N THR A 433 26.03 -28.36 -1.34
CA THR A 433 26.12 -27.08 -0.60
C THR A 433 24.78 -26.36 -0.44
N SER A 434 23.72 -26.88 -1.05
CA SER A 434 22.35 -26.36 -1.00
C SER A 434 21.37 -27.49 -1.34
N VAL A 435 20.24 -27.50 -0.65
CA VAL A 435 19.12 -28.43 -0.83
C VAL A 435 17.85 -27.60 -0.85
N ALA A 436 16.95 -27.87 -1.80
CA ALA A 436 15.66 -27.19 -1.89
C ALA A 436 14.55 -28.16 -2.32
N TRP A 437 13.39 -28.03 -1.70
CA TRP A 437 12.16 -28.76 -2.04
C TRP A 437 11.24 -27.88 -2.87
N GLY A 438 10.58 -28.44 -3.88
CA GLY A 438 9.55 -27.76 -4.68
C GLY A 438 8.83 -28.74 -5.59
N ASP A 439 7.54 -28.55 -5.86
CA ASP A 439 6.81 -29.36 -6.84
C ASP A 439 7.14 -28.85 -8.25
N ALA A 440 8.14 -29.46 -8.88
CA ALA A 440 8.67 -29.01 -10.15
C ALA A 440 7.88 -29.55 -11.35
N ASN A 441 6.94 -30.46 -11.14
CA ASN A 441 6.16 -31.06 -12.22
C ASN A 441 4.64 -30.85 -12.09
N GLY A 442 4.20 -30.17 -11.02
CA GLY A 442 2.81 -29.86 -10.73
C GLY A 442 2.00 -31.10 -10.35
N ASP A 443 2.64 -32.17 -9.89
CA ASP A 443 1.97 -33.44 -9.54
C ASP A 443 1.50 -33.51 -8.09
N GLY A 444 1.80 -32.49 -7.30
CA GLY A 444 1.42 -32.33 -5.90
C GLY A 444 2.39 -33.02 -4.92
N LEU A 445 3.52 -33.55 -5.38
CA LEU A 445 4.59 -34.11 -4.54
C LEU A 445 5.82 -33.20 -4.57
N LEU A 446 6.53 -33.09 -3.44
CA LEU A 446 7.76 -32.30 -3.40
C LEU A 446 8.90 -33.02 -4.13
N ASP A 447 9.54 -32.32 -5.06
CA ASP A 447 10.75 -32.73 -5.76
C ASP A 447 12.01 -32.17 -5.08
N LEU A 448 13.12 -32.90 -5.19
CA LEU A 448 14.38 -32.55 -4.51
C LEU A 448 15.41 -31.97 -5.48
N ALA A 449 15.84 -30.75 -5.24
CA ALA A 449 16.96 -30.12 -5.93
C ALA A 449 18.23 -30.13 -5.05
N LEU A 450 19.35 -30.64 -5.59
CA LEU A 450 20.65 -30.75 -4.92
C LEU A 450 21.72 -29.92 -5.66
N GLY A 451 22.23 -28.90 -4.98
CA GLY A 451 23.31 -28.04 -5.49
C GLY A 451 24.67 -28.59 -5.10
N ASN A 452 25.47 -29.02 -6.08
CA ASN A 452 26.71 -29.77 -5.92
C ASN A 452 27.94 -28.98 -6.41
N SER A 453 28.99 -28.94 -5.59
CA SER A 453 30.27 -28.32 -5.94
C SER A 453 31.29 -29.32 -6.53
N SER A 454 32.18 -28.83 -7.41
CA SER A 454 32.93 -29.66 -8.37
C SER A 454 34.41 -29.93 -8.04
N ARG A 455 34.95 -29.53 -6.87
CA ARG A 455 36.38 -29.66 -6.54
C ARG A 455 36.74 -30.83 -5.62
N VAL A 456 36.36 -32.04 -6.00
CA VAL A 456 36.94 -33.26 -5.41
C VAL A 456 37.74 -34.01 -6.47
N PHE A 457 38.90 -34.56 -6.08
CA PHE A 457 39.92 -35.16 -6.94
C PHE A 457 39.37 -35.99 -8.13
N ARG A 458 39.58 -35.50 -9.36
CA ARG A 458 39.42 -36.18 -10.68
C ARG A 458 38.01 -36.63 -11.11
N GLU A 459 36.93 -36.33 -10.39
CA GLU A 459 35.55 -36.59 -10.84
C GLU A 459 34.73 -35.28 -10.85
N ARG A 460 33.99 -35.03 -11.94
CA ARG A 460 33.13 -33.85 -12.11
C ARG A 460 31.74 -34.20 -11.56
N ASN A 461 31.36 -33.60 -10.43
CA ASN A 461 30.01 -33.73 -9.89
C ASN A 461 29.17 -32.56 -10.38
N THR A 462 28.04 -32.88 -11.03
CA THR A 462 27.04 -31.91 -11.49
C THR A 462 25.94 -31.79 -10.44
N ASP A 463 25.23 -30.67 -10.41
CA ASP A 463 23.98 -30.54 -9.66
C ASP A 463 22.97 -31.58 -10.15
N GLN A 464 21.95 -31.86 -9.33
CA GLN A 464 20.98 -32.93 -9.59
C GLN A 464 19.58 -32.50 -9.17
N ILE A 465 18.59 -32.81 -10.00
CA ILE A 465 17.17 -32.76 -9.66
C ILE A 465 16.65 -34.19 -9.61
N TYR A 466 15.87 -34.48 -8.58
CA TYR A 466 15.20 -35.74 -8.38
C TYR A 466 13.71 -35.48 -8.37
N LEU A 467 13.04 -35.95 -9.42
CA LEU A 467 11.58 -35.90 -9.49
C LEU A 467 11.03 -37.01 -8.61
N ASN A 468 10.11 -36.65 -7.76
CA ASN A 468 9.33 -37.53 -6.95
C ASN A 468 8.33 -38.24 -7.84
N GLN A 469 8.35 -39.57 -7.81
CA GLN A 469 7.44 -40.41 -8.58
C GLN A 469 6.65 -41.30 -7.63
N GLY A 470 6.31 -40.73 -6.47
CA GLY A 470 5.65 -41.40 -5.36
C GLY A 470 6.64 -42.15 -4.48
N LEU A 471 7.69 -41.48 -4.00
CA LEU A 471 8.45 -41.93 -2.81
C LEU A 471 7.45 -42.00 -1.66
N ALA A 472 6.74 -43.11 -1.56
CA ALA A 472 5.62 -43.34 -0.67
C ALA A 472 5.90 -44.56 0.19
N ASP A 473 5.47 -44.50 1.45
CA ASP A 473 5.37 -45.70 2.28
C ASP A 473 4.47 -46.72 1.54
N PRO A 474 4.89 -48.00 1.38
CA PRO A 474 4.08 -49.05 0.76
C PRO A 474 2.72 -49.34 1.41
N LEU A 475 2.31 -48.56 2.42
CA LEU A 475 1.05 -48.71 3.15
C LEU A 475 -0.04 -47.66 2.90
N THR A 476 0.12 -46.64 2.04
CA THR A 476 -0.96 -45.67 1.81
C THR A 476 -1.12 -45.19 0.37
N LEU A 477 -2.14 -45.75 -0.30
CA LEU A 477 -2.81 -45.15 -1.46
C LEU A 477 -3.74 -44.01 -0.97
N SER A 478 -3.64 -42.86 -1.65
CA SER A 478 -4.34 -41.59 -1.46
C SER A 478 -3.84 -40.75 -0.29
N ASN A 479 -3.08 -39.70 -0.58
CA ASN A 479 -2.89 -38.57 0.33
C ASN A 479 -3.44 -37.30 -0.32
N PRO A 480 -4.13 -36.43 0.44
CA PRO A 480 -4.39 -35.07 0.01
C PRO A 480 -3.15 -34.22 0.31
N ALA A 481 -2.39 -33.87 -0.73
CA ALA A 481 -1.66 -32.62 -0.76
C ALA A 481 -2.64 -31.45 -0.59
N LEU A 482 -2.11 -30.26 -0.37
CA LEU A 482 -2.93 -29.06 -0.37
C LEU A 482 -3.61 -28.94 -1.76
N THR A 483 -4.93 -29.13 -1.86
CA THR A 483 -5.63 -29.08 -3.16
C THR A 483 -6.67 -27.98 -3.17
N LEU A 484 -6.71 -27.21 -4.26
CA LEU A 484 -7.78 -26.29 -4.60
C LEU A 484 -8.41 -26.75 -5.91
N ASN A 485 -9.70 -27.06 -5.91
CA ASN A 485 -10.41 -27.53 -7.09
C ASN A 485 -11.70 -26.74 -7.31
N ILE A 486 -11.84 -26.04 -8.44
CA ILE A 486 -13.15 -25.52 -8.86
C ILE A 486 -13.97 -26.68 -9.41
N ASN A 487 -15.14 -26.91 -8.82
CA ASN A 487 -16.00 -28.05 -9.13
C ASN A 487 -16.70 -27.82 -10.49
N GLN A 488 -16.06 -28.19 -11.60
CA GLN A 488 -16.52 -27.97 -12.99
C GLN A 488 -17.85 -28.65 -13.38
N SER A 489 -18.40 -29.50 -12.50
CA SER A 489 -19.73 -30.10 -12.70
C SER A 489 -20.87 -29.23 -12.19
N THR A 490 -20.59 -28.04 -11.67
CA THR A 490 -21.60 -27.16 -11.08
C THR A 490 -22.21 -26.23 -12.13
N PRO A 491 -23.52 -26.31 -12.43
CA PRO A 491 -24.23 -25.24 -13.11
C PRO A 491 -24.09 -23.96 -12.28
N PRO A 492 -23.69 -22.81 -12.86
CA PRO A 492 -23.83 -22.42 -14.28
C PRO A 492 -22.56 -22.48 -15.14
N LEU A 493 -21.43 -22.99 -14.65
CA LEU A 493 -20.10 -22.84 -15.29
C LEU A 493 -19.74 -23.96 -16.29
N ALA A 494 -20.72 -24.76 -16.73
CA ALA A 494 -20.47 -25.83 -17.70
C ALA A 494 -19.90 -25.26 -19.02
N PRO A 495 -18.93 -25.92 -19.67
CA PRO A 495 -18.29 -25.39 -20.88
C PRO A 495 -19.30 -25.02 -21.96
N ALA A 496 -19.31 -23.75 -22.38
CA ALA A 496 -20.11 -23.27 -23.50
C ALA A 496 -19.54 -23.80 -24.83
N ASN A 497 -19.85 -25.04 -25.20
CA ASN A 497 -19.56 -25.52 -26.55
C ASN A 497 -20.56 -24.90 -27.56
N PHE A 498 -20.21 -24.89 -28.84
CA PHE A 498 -21.03 -24.30 -29.94
C PHE A 498 -22.47 -24.87 -30.04
N TYR A 499 -22.79 -25.92 -29.28
CA TYR A 499 -24.07 -26.61 -29.24
C TYR A 499 -24.80 -26.49 -27.89
N ALA A 500 -24.27 -25.74 -26.92
CA ALA A 500 -24.89 -25.55 -25.63
C ALA A 500 -26.10 -24.60 -25.75
N ALA A 501 -27.25 -25.00 -25.20
CA ALA A 501 -28.38 -24.09 -25.05
C ALA A 501 -28.00 -23.02 -24.01
N PRO A 502 -28.18 -21.71 -24.29
CA PRO A 502 -27.92 -20.68 -23.31
C PRO A 502 -28.84 -20.88 -22.11
N ILE A 503 -28.27 -21.20 -20.95
CA ILE A 503 -28.97 -21.16 -19.68
C ILE A 503 -28.80 -19.74 -19.16
N ILE A 504 -29.87 -18.95 -19.23
CA ILE A 504 -29.93 -17.63 -18.59
C ILE A 504 -30.36 -17.89 -17.13
N GLN A 505 -29.53 -17.50 -16.17
CA GLN A 505 -29.89 -17.53 -14.76
C GLN A 505 -29.96 -16.08 -14.26
N ASP A 506 -31.14 -15.69 -13.79
CA ASP A 506 -31.33 -14.45 -13.05
C ASP A 506 -31.04 -14.75 -11.58
N ALA A 507 -29.82 -14.42 -11.11
CA ALA A 507 -29.37 -14.64 -9.74
C ALA A 507 -28.48 -13.47 -9.28
N GLU A 508 -28.63 -13.06 -8.01
CA GLU A 508 -27.83 -11.98 -7.40
C GLU A 508 -26.37 -12.38 -7.14
N THR A 509 -26.11 -13.68 -7.04
CA THR A 509 -24.77 -14.25 -6.79
C THR A 509 -24.50 -15.39 -7.76
N ILE A 510 -23.23 -15.56 -8.13
CA ILE A 510 -22.75 -16.65 -8.97
C ILE A 510 -21.97 -17.62 -8.08
N PRO A 511 -22.53 -18.81 -7.76
CA PRO A 511 -21.85 -19.78 -6.90
C PRO A 511 -20.67 -20.42 -7.63
N ILE A 512 -19.46 -20.09 -7.20
CA ILE A 512 -18.22 -20.77 -7.61
C ILE A 512 -17.92 -21.82 -6.55
N ASN A 513 -18.33 -23.05 -6.80
CA ASN A 513 -18.07 -24.15 -5.88
C ASN A 513 -16.62 -24.56 -6.00
N PHE A 514 -15.91 -24.59 -4.88
CA PHE A 514 -14.54 -25.06 -4.83
C PHE A 514 -14.31 -25.97 -3.63
N THR A 515 -13.36 -26.88 -3.77
CA THR A 515 -12.96 -27.78 -2.69
C THR A 515 -11.55 -27.40 -2.28
N VAL A 516 -11.35 -27.22 -0.99
CA VAL A 516 -10.00 -27.09 -0.41
C VAL A 516 -9.74 -28.26 0.51
N SER A 517 -8.58 -28.87 0.37
CA SER A 517 -8.09 -29.88 1.32
C SER A 517 -6.71 -29.52 1.81
N ASN A 518 -6.47 -29.61 3.12
CA ASN A 518 -5.14 -29.58 3.73
C ASN A 518 -4.99 -30.80 4.66
N ALA A 519 -3.89 -31.54 4.55
CA ALA A 519 -3.57 -32.65 5.43
C ALA A 519 -3.01 -32.22 6.81
N THR A 520 -2.35 -31.05 6.90
CA THR A 520 -1.64 -30.58 8.11
C THR A 520 -2.47 -29.65 9.02
N GLY A 521 -3.65 -29.21 8.58
CA GLY A 521 -4.51 -28.32 9.35
C GLY A 521 -4.10 -26.84 9.38
N ALA A 522 -2.98 -26.47 8.74
CA ALA A 522 -2.55 -25.08 8.60
C ALA A 522 -3.62 -24.24 7.86
N PRO A 523 -3.96 -23.03 8.36
CA PRO A 523 -4.96 -22.19 7.76
C PRO A 523 -4.47 -21.60 6.43
N PHE A 524 -5.38 -21.48 5.47
CA PHE A 524 -5.17 -20.55 4.36
C PHE A 524 -5.37 -19.14 4.91
N ALA A 525 -4.37 -18.31 4.72
CA ALA A 525 -4.49 -16.90 5.04
C ALA A 525 -5.48 -16.22 4.13
N GLU A 526 -5.44 -16.59 2.84
CA GLU A 526 -6.30 -15.95 1.86
C GLU A 526 -6.62 -16.88 0.71
N VAL A 527 -7.91 -17.08 0.46
CA VAL A 527 -8.38 -17.48 -0.86
C VAL A 527 -8.77 -16.22 -1.59
N ARG A 528 -7.90 -15.78 -2.49
CA ARG A 528 -8.18 -14.66 -3.37
C ARG A 528 -9.00 -15.15 -4.53
N ALA A 529 -10.03 -14.38 -4.84
CA ALA A 529 -10.87 -14.63 -5.99
C ALA A 529 -10.72 -13.47 -6.95
N PHE A 530 -10.53 -13.81 -8.22
CA PHE A 530 -10.37 -12.85 -9.28
C PHE A 530 -11.34 -13.20 -10.39
N TYR A 531 -11.85 -12.16 -11.05
CA TYR A 531 -12.59 -12.29 -12.29
C TYR A 531 -11.95 -11.42 -13.35
N SER A 532 -12.02 -11.86 -14.60
CA SER A 532 -11.46 -11.14 -15.73
C SER A 532 -12.54 -10.97 -16.78
N PRO A 533 -13.10 -9.76 -16.99
CA PRO A 533 -14.16 -9.53 -17.96
C PRO A 533 -13.70 -9.66 -19.42
N ASP A 534 -12.40 -9.75 -19.70
CA ASP A 534 -11.83 -9.84 -21.04
C ASP A 534 -11.19 -11.21 -21.37
N GLY A 535 -11.29 -12.21 -20.48
CA GLY A 535 -10.95 -13.61 -20.77
C GLY A 535 -9.62 -14.09 -20.21
N GLY A 536 -9.12 -13.44 -19.17
CA GLY A 536 -7.81 -13.66 -18.55
C GLY A 536 -6.76 -12.63 -18.93
N GLY A 537 -7.12 -11.56 -19.66
CA GLY A 537 -6.21 -10.48 -20.05
C GLY A 537 -6.00 -9.47 -18.93
N GLN A 538 -7.07 -9.03 -18.29
CA GLN A 538 -7.06 -8.18 -17.08
C GLN A 538 -7.89 -8.80 -15.98
N TRP A 539 -7.32 -8.92 -14.78
CA TRP A 539 -7.94 -9.53 -13.60
C TRP A 539 -8.36 -8.48 -12.56
N TYR A 540 -9.54 -8.66 -11.98
CA TYR A 540 -10.19 -7.80 -11.01
C TYR A 540 -10.58 -8.63 -9.79
N ARG A 541 -10.56 -8.05 -8.59
CA ARG A 541 -10.92 -8.77 -7.36
C ARG A 541 -12.41 -9.07 -7.31
N ALA A 542 -12.78 -10.32 -7.10
CA ALA A 542 -14.16 -10.72 -6.82
C ALA A 542 -14.49 -10.49 -5.34
N ILE A 543 -15.76 -10.18 -5.04
CA ILE A 543 -16.32 -10.08 -3.69
C ILE A 543 -17.32 -11.21 -3.49
N ASN A 544 -17.24 -11.87 -2.35
CA ASN A 544 -18.15 -12.92 -1.94
C ASN A 544 -19.39 -12.31 -1.28
N ALA A 545 -20.58 -12.80 -1.63
CA ALA A 545 -21.88 -12.37 -1.11
C ALA A 545 -22.05 -12.79 0.33
N ASP A 546 -21.58 -14.00 0.61
CA ASP A 546 -21.36 -14.50 1.94
C ASP A 546 -20.04 -13.91 2.40
N ALA A 547 -20.01 -13.36 3.61
CA ALA A 547 -18.75 -13.01 4.22
C ALA A 547 -17.96 -14.31 4.46
N LEU A 548 -17.21 -14.78 3.46
CA LEU A 548 -15.85 -15.21 3.75
C LEU A 548 -15.16 -13.92 4.17
N THR A 549 -15.35 -13.53 5.44
CA THR A 549 -14.62 -12.42 6.04
C THR A 549 -13.16 -12.62 5.66
N ALA A 550 -12.50 -11.56 5.19
CA ALA A 550 -11.05 -11.50 5.19
C ALA A 550 -10.62 -11.71 6.65
N THR A 551 -10.45 -12.96 7.03
CA THR A 551 -9.98 -13.49 8.31
C THR A 551 -10.24 -14.98 8.25
N HIS A 552 -9.17 -15.71 7.92
CA HIS A 552 -8.98 -17.12 8.19
C HIS A 552 -10.02 -18.08 7.61
N ILE A 553 -9.57 -18.99 6.76
CA ILE A 553 -10.18 -20.32 6.76
C ILE A 553 -9.79 -20.97 8.11
N ILE A 554 -10.50 -20.63 9.19
CA ILE A 554 -10.41 -21.34 10.47
C ILE A 554 -11.08 -22.70 10.25
N THR A 555 -10.27 -23.75 10.18
CA THR A 555 -10.68 -25.12 10.47
C THR A 555 -10.94 -25.27 11.98
N GLN A 556 -11.99 -24.64 12.51
CA GLN A 556 -12.59 -25.08 13.77
C GLN A 556 -14.10 -25.25 13.60
N VAL A 557 -14.54 -26.51 13.70
CA VAL A 557 -15.90 -26.82 14.13
C VAL A 557 -15.80 -27.61 15.42
N ALA A 558 -16.55 -27.13 16.43
CA ALA A 558 -16.66 -27.67 17.77
C ALA A 558 -17.12 -29.14 17.77
N VAL A 559 -16.46 -29.95 18.60
CA VAL A 559 -16.95 -31.28 18.97
C VAL A 559 -18.12 -31.08 19.93
N ASP A 560 -19.35 -31.16 19.43
CA ASP A 560 -20.53 -31.24 20.30
C ASP A 560 -20.53 -32.59 21.01
N THR A 561 -20.30 -32.52 22.32
CA THR A 561 -20.44 -33.62 23.26
C THR A 561 -21.93 -33.89 23.51
N GLU A 562 -22.46 -35.07 23.13
CA GLU A 562 -23.34 -35.89 23.98
C GLU A 562 -23.88 -37.17 23.29
N GLU A 563 -23.82 -38.27 24.05
CA GLU A 563 -24.69 -39.47 24.01
C GLU A 563 -24.61 -40.45 22.80
N THR A 564 -24.51 -41.77 22.94
CA THR A 564 -24.53 -42.70 24.10
C THR A 564 -23.96 -44.07 23.69
N ALA A 565 -23.16 -44.64 24.60
CA ALA A 565 -23.11 -46.05 25.03
C ALA A 565 -22.65 -47.20 24.09
N ALA A 566 -21.54 -47.80 24.55
CA ALA A 566 -21.36 -49.23 24.89
C ALA A 566 -20.69 -50.19 23.86
N ASN A 567 -19.49 -50.60 24.25
CA ASN A 567 -18.84 -51.90 24.01
C ASN A 567 -18.77 -52.44 22.57
N THR A 568 -17.65 -52.14 21.90
CA THR A 568 -16.68 -53.16 21.46
C THR A 568 -15.32 -52.48 21.33
N GLY A 569 -14.28 -53.08 21.91
CA GLY A 569 -12.92 -52.55 21.83
C GLY A 569 -12.38 -52.60 20.41
N GLU A 570 -12.21 -51.42 19.82
CA GLU A 570 -11.27 -51.11 18.75
C GLU A 570 -11.23 -49.57 18.66
N ASN A 571 -10.31 -48.94 19.39
CA ASN A 571 -10.02 -47.51 19.21
C ASN A 571 -9.12 -47.39 17.98
N SER A 572 -9.72 -47.21 16.81
CA SER A 572 -9.05 -46.69 15.62
C SER A 572 -9.17 -45.17 15.61
N TYR A 573 -8.13 -44.47 16.04
CA TYR A 573 -7.93 -43.05 15.71
C TYR A 573 -7.64 -42.97 14.20
N THR A 574 -8.61 -42.52 13.41
CA THR A 574 -8.40 -42.09 12.02
C THR A 574 -8.18 -40.57 12.03
N PRO A 575 -7.06 -40.04 11.51
CA PRO A 575 -6.90 -38.60 11.34
C PRO A 575 -8.03 -38.07 10.44
N ALA A 576 -8.77 -37.07 10.90
CA ALA A 576 -9.85 -36.47 10.12
C ALA A 576 -9.24 -35.75 8.90
N ARG A 577 -9.46 -36.27 7.69
CA ARG A 577 -9.14 -35.52 6.45
C ARG A 577 -10.03 -34.29 6.39
N TYR A 578 -9.45 -33.11 6.50
CA TYR A 578 -10.16 -31.85 6.33
C TYR A 578 -10.33 -31.56 4.83
N SER A 579 -11.38 -32.13 4.23
CA SER A 579 -11.88 -31.70 2.92
C SER A 579 -13.17 -30.95 3.13
N ALA A 580 -13.17 -29.66 2.83
CA ALA A 580 -14.36 -28.84 2.92
C ALA A 580 -14.75 -28.34 1.52
N ASN A 581 -16.04 -28.47 1.20
CA ASN A 581 -16.61 -27.83 0.05
C ASN A 581 -16.98 -26.42 0.44
N TYR A 582 -16.37 -25.47 -0.23
CA TYR A 582 -16.67 -24.07 -0.08
C TYR A 582 -17.43 -23.61 -1.32
N VAL A 583 -18.26 -22.61 -1.11
CA VAL A 583 -18.91 -21.89 -2.20
C VAL A 583 -18.41 -20.47 -2.11
N TYR A 584 -17.67 -20.04 -3.13
CA TYR A 584 -17.43 -18.64 -3.32
C TYR A 584 -18.67 -18.09 -4.03
N ASN A 585 -19.61 -17.55 -3.28
CA ASN A 585 -20.80 -16.94 -3.85
C ASN A 585 -20.40 -15.59 -4.40
N TRP A 586 -19.90 -15.56 -5.64
CA TRP A 586 -19.46 -14.32 -6.25
C TRP A 586 -20.64 -13.36 -6.35
N ASP A 587 -20.64 -12.34 -5.50
CA ASP A 587 -21.63 -11.29 -5.50
C ASP A 587 -21.25 -10.31 -6.59
N VAL A 588 -21.86 -10.47 -7.75
CA VAL A 588 -21.57 -9.61 -8.90
C VAL A 588 -21.85 -8.14 -8.54
N LEU A 589 -22.85 -7.89 -7.68
CA LEU A 589 -23.28 -6.55 -7.27
C LEU A 589 -22.32 -5.94 -6.23
N LYS A 590 -21.97 -6.66 -5.15
CA LYS A 590 -20.98 -6.17 -4.17
C LYS A 590 -19.57 -6.13 -4.75
N SER A 591 -19.22 -7.02 -5.69
CA SER A 591 -17.98 -6.94 -6.49
C SER A 591 -17.90 -5.65 -7.31
N GLY A 592 -19.03 -4.94 -7.37
CA GLY A 592 -19.19 -3.68 -8.04
C GLY A 592 -19.35 -3.84 -9.54
N PHE A 593 -19.57 -5.03 -10.09
CA PHE A 593 -19.65 -5.18 -11.54
C PHE A 593 -20.85 -4.39 -12.11
N LEU A 594 -20.56 -3.25 -12.74
CA LEU A 594 -21.55 -2.39 -13.39
C LEU A 594 -21.49 -2.61 -14.90
N GLY A 595 -22.62 -3.03 -15.50
CA GLY A 595 -22.73 -3.21 -16.95
C GLY A 595 -22.73 -4.68 -17.41
N GLN A 596 -22.03 -4.96 -18.51
CA GLN A 596 -22.10 -6.26 -19.20
C GLN A 596 -20.78 -6.74 -19.84
N SER A 597 -20.45 -8.03 -19.70
CA SER A 597 -19.34 -8.67 -20.43
C SER A 597 -19.63 -10.11 -20.88
N ASP A 598 -19.05 -10.51 -22.02
CA ASP A 598 -19.24 -11.79 -22.70
C ASP A 598 -18.06 -12.77 -22.57
N ASN A 599 -16.96 -12.37 -21.94
CA ASN A 599 -15.72 -13.17 -21.88
C ASN A 599 -15.16 -13.28 -20.46
N VAL A 600 -16.01 -13.46 -19.45
CA VAL A 600 -15.59 -13.48 -18.05
C VAL A 600 -14.90 -14.79 -17.69
N VAL A 601 -13.68 -14.76 -17.16
CA VAL A 601 -13.03 -15.92 -16.51
C VAL A 601 -12.92 -15.66 -15.01
N PHE A 602 -13.03 -16.69 -14.18
CA PHE A 602 -12.91 -16.59 -12.73
C PHE A 602 -11.77 -17.49 -12.22
N ARG A 603 -10.92 -16.97 -11.34
CA ARG A 603 -9.76 -17.63 -10.76
C ARG A 603 -9.84 -17.57 -9.25
N LEU A 604 -9.47 -18.67 -8.60
CA LEU A 604 -9.22 -18.74 -7.17
C LEU A 604 -7.75 -19.05 -6.97
N ASP A 605 -7.08 -18.26 -6.14
CA ASP A 605 -5.71 -18.47 -5.71
C ASP A 605 -5.73 -18.64 -4.19
N ALA A 606 -5.29 -19.79 -3.71
CA ALA A 606 -5.20 -20.05 -2.28
C ALA A 606 -3.76 -19.84 -1.83
N TYR A 607 -3.53 -18.72 -1.14
CA TYR A 607 -2.24 -18.34 -0.56
C TYR A 607 -2.18 -18.72 0.91
N PRO A 608 -1.04 -19.23 1.36
CA PRO A 608 -0.72 -19.22 2.78
C PRO A 608 -0.13 -17.83 3.15
N SER A 609 -0.09 -17.49 4.45
CA SER A 609 0.05 -16.08 4.94
C SER A 609 1.38 -15.42 4.61
N ARG A 610 1.37 -14.13 4.21
CA ARG A 610 2.59 -13.29 3.99
C ARG A 610 2.75 -12.11 4.95
N THR A 611 1.68 -11.65 5.58
CA THR A 611 1.79 -10.60 6.60
C THR A 611 2.64 -11.15 7.74
N PRO A 612 3.59 -10.36 8.28
CA PRO A 612 4.10 -10.60 9.60
C PRO A 612 2.90 -10.57 10.55
N ILE A 613 2.31 -11.72 10.83
CA ILE A 613 1.45 -11.84 11.99
C ILE A 613 2.38 -11.64 13.19
N ASN A 614 1.84 -11.08 14.28
CA ASN A 614 2.60 -10.98 15.53
C ASN A 614 3.40 -12.25 15.69
N ASN A 615 4.72 -12.07 15.78
CA ASN A 615 5.64 -13.16 15.98
C ASN A 615 5.68 -14.14 14.80
N SER A 616 5.99 -13.62 13.62
CA SER A 616 6.26 -14.44 12.45
C SER A 616 7.48 -14.00 11.68
N VAL A 617 7.99 -14.95 10.90
CA VAL A 617 9.25 -14.84 10.17
C VAL A 617 8.99 -14.34 8.77
N ALA A 618 9.86 -13.47 8.26
CA ALA A 618 9.79 -13.09 6.86
C ALA A 618 10.35 -14.24 6.01
N ASN A 619 9.48 -14.99 5.33
CA ASN A 619 9.92 -16.00 4.37
C ASN A 619 10.00 -15.39 2.95
N GLY A 620 11.23 -15.26 2.46
CA GLY A 620 11.57 -14.86 1.08
C GLY A 620 11.58 -16.01 0.05
N ASP A 621 11.10 -17.21 0.42
CA ASP A 621 10.69 -18.23 -0.54
C ASP A 621 9.16 -18.21 -0.54
N ARG A 622 8.54 -17.72 -1.64
CA ARG A 622 7.08 -17.72 -1.80
C ARG A 622 6.57 -19.14 -1.50
N GLN A 623 5.74 -19.27 -0.47
CA GLN A 623 4.99 -20.48 -0.24
C GLN A 623 4.09 -20.75 -1.45
N VAL A 624 4.03 -22.00 -1.90
CA VAL A 624 3.27 -22.43 -3.08
C VAL A 624 1.80 -22.06 -2.91
N ALA A 625 1.33 -21.08 -3.68
CA ALA A 625 -0.10 -20.82 -3.81
C ALA A 625 -0.69 -21.91 -4.71
N VAL A 626 -1.86 -22.43 -4.35
CA VAL A 626 -2.56 -23.41 -5.20
C VAL A 626 -3.72 -22.71 -5.87
N SER A 627 -3.77 -22.77 -7.20
CA SER A 627 -4.72 -22.00 -8.01
C SER A 627 -5.67 -22.89 -8.79
N ALA A 628 -6.87 -22.39 -9.06
CA ALA A 628 -7.89 -23.05 -9.88
C ALA A 628 -8.71 -22.03 -10.67
N GLN A 629 -9.07 -22.34 -11.93
CA GLN A 629 -9.78 -21.42 -12.84
C GLN A 629 -11.03 -22.03 -13.48
N THR A 630 -11.99 -21.19 -13.82
CA THR A 630 -13.18 -21.54 -14.61
C THR A 630 -12.90 -21.49 -16.11
N TYR A 631 -13.79 -22.08 -16.91
CA TYR A 631 -13.90 -21.72 -18.34
C TYR A 631 -14.54 -20.33 -18.50
N PRO A 632 -14.36 -19.63 -19.64
CA PRO A 632 -15.02 -18.35 -19.90
C PRO A 632 -16.55 -18.44 -19.91
N PHE A 633 -17.23 -17.42 -19.35
CA PHE A 633 -18.68 -17.30 -19.28
C PHE A 633 -19.16 -15.84 -19.37
N ARG A 634 -20.47 -15.63 -19.55
CA ARG A 634 -21.09 -14.30 -19.72
C ARG A 634 -21.67 -13.79 -18.40
N VAL A 635 -21.47 -12.50 -18.08
CA VAL A 635 -22.00 -11.86 -16.86
C VAL A 635 -22.69 -10.52 -17.18
N ARG A 636 -23.75 -10.22 -16.44
CA ARG A 636 -24.53 -8.98 -16.47
C ARG A 636 -24.80 -8.59 -15.01
N GLY A 637 -24.41 -7.38 -14.58
CA GLY A 637 -24.62 -6.89 -13.20
C GLY A 637 -25.66 -5.77 -13.12
N THR A 638 -25.63 -4.97 -12.05
CA THR A 638 -26.47 -3.76 -11.97
C THR A 638 -26.09 -2.81 -13.11
N GLN A 639 -27.10 -2.34 -13.82
CA GLN A 639 -26.96 -1.41 -14.92
C GLN A 639 -27.59 -0.09 -14.49
N ILE A 640 -26.78 0.95 -14.31
CA ILE A 640 -27.33 2.30 -14.28
C ILE A 640 -27.41 2.79 -15.72
N GLN A 641 -28.59 3.24 -16.12
CA GLN A 641 -28.78 3.89 -17.40
C GLN A 641 -29.26 5.32 -17.21
N VAL A 642 -28.46 6.29 -17.66
CA VAL A 642 -28.86 7.70 -17.68
C VAL A 642 -29.53 8.01 -19.01
N LEU A 643 -30.76 8.49 -18.92
CA LEU A 643 -31.63 8.76 -20.06
C LEU A 643 -32.04 10.24 -20.09
N SER A 644 -32.19 10.78 -21.29
CA SER A 644 -33.04 11.95 -21.52
C SER A 644 -34.21 11.53 -22.41
N ASN A 645 -35.42 11.65 -21.87
CA ASN A 645 -36.62 10.99 -22.42
C ASN A 645 -36.42 9.46 -22.54
N THR A 646 -36.11 8.97 -23.74
CA THR A 646 -35.88 7.55 -24.03
C THR A 646 -34.49 7.29 -24.62
N THR A 647 -33.63 8.30 -24.68
CA THR A 647 -32.32 8.22 -25.32
C THR A 647 -31.23 8.20 -24.26
N GLY A 648 -30.31 7.24 -24.36
CA GLY A 648 -29.13 7.16 -23.51
C GLY A 648 -28.23 8.39 -23.65
N ILE A 649 -27.74 8.90 -22.52
CA ILE A 649 -26.82 10.04 -22.47
C ILE A 649 -25.42 9.53 -22.20
N SER A 650 -24.48 9.83 -23.08
CA SER A 650 -23.04 9.55 -22.89
C SER A 650 -22.38 10.63 -22.05
N GLY A 651 -21.38 10.26 -21.25
CA GLY A 651 -20.59 11.21 -20.46
C GLY A 651 -21.27 11.72 -19.20
N ALA A 652 -22.41 11.13 -18.77
CA ALA A 652 -23.08 11.53 -17.54
C ALA A 652 -22.35 10.94 -16.32
N LEU A 653 -22.22 11.75 -15.28
CA LEU A 653 -21.79 11.34 -13.95
C LEU A 653 -22.99 10.83 -13.16
N VAL A 654 -22.78 9.92 -12.24
CA VAL A 654 -23.81 9.47 -11.30
C VAL A 654 -23.25 9.57 -9.90
N TYR A 655 -23.91 10.32 -9.03
CA TYR A 655 -23.60 10.43 -7.62
C TYR A 655 -24.45 9.45 -6.82
N ARG A 656 -23.87 8.93 -5.75
CA ARG A 656 -24.48 8.01 -4.79
C ARG A 656 -24.47 8.64 -3.41
N LEU A 657 -25.61 8.61 -2.74
CA LEU A 657 -25.79 8.95 -1.33
C LEU A 657 -26.42 7.75 -0.63
N SER A 658 -25.79 7.28 0.45
CA SER A 658 -26.21 6.07 1.17
C SER A 658 -27.59 6.26 1.83
N PRO A 659 -28.29 5.17 2.18
CA PRO A 659 -29.60 5.25 2.82
C PRO A 659 -29.57 5.90 4.22
N GLU A 660 -28.45 5.77 4.93
CA GLU A 660 -28.25 6.26 6.29
C GLU A 660 -27.82 7.73 6.35
N ASP A 661 -27.27 8.24 5.25
CA ASP A 661 -26.70 9.57 5.16
C ASP A 661 -27.76 10.57 4.71
N ASP A 662 -27.84 11.73 5.37
CA ASP A 662 -28.65 12.86 4.96
C ASP A 662 -27.90 13.82 4.02
N ALA A 663 -26.57 13.74 3.95
CA ALA A 663 -25.68 14.49 3.06
C ALA A 663 -24.33 13.79 2.82
N GLY A 664 -23.52 14.31 1.88
CA GLY A 664 -22.16 13.82 1.60
C GLY A 664 -22.05 12.82 0.44
N GLY A 665 -23.05 12.73 -0.45
CA GLY A 665 -23.05 11.78 -1.56
C GLY A 665 -22.00 12.10 -2.63
N ARG A 666 -21.33 11.10 -3.18
CA ARG A 666 -20.13 11.23 -4.06
C ARG A 666 -20.35 10.60 -5.43
N PRO A 667 -19.59 11.00 -6.49
CA PRO A 667 -19.68 10.34 -7.78
C PRO A 667 -19.30 8.84 -7.67
N ILE A 668 -19.96 8.00 -8.47
CA ILE A 668 -19.68 6.56 -8.56
C ILE A 668 -18.45 6.37 -9.43
N GLY A 669 -17.44 5.71 -8.86
CA GLY A 669 -16.11 5.52 -9.46
C GLY A 669 -15.04 6.27 -8.68
N GLY A 670 -13.78 5.90 -8.92
CA GLY A 670 -12.62 6.56 -8.31
C GLY A 670 -12.33 7.92 -8.97
N GLU A 671 -11.07 8.33 -8.95
CA GLU A 671 -10.58 9.48 -9.73
C GLU A 671 -9.77 8.93 -10.92
N PRO A 672 -10.31 8.94 -12.16
CA PRO A 672 -11.52 9.63 -12.60
C PRO A 672 -12.82 8.83 -12.36
N PRO A 673 -13.96 9.52 -12.14
CA PRO A 673 -15.26 8.87 -11.93
C PRO A 673 -15.75 8.17 -13.19
N PHE A 674 -16.64 7.18 -13.04
CA PHE A 674 -17.22 6.54 -14.22
C PHE A 674 -18.17 7.46 -14.95
N ILE A 675 -18.21 7.25 -16.25
CA ILE A 675 -19.12 7.96 -17.14
C ILE A 675 -19.93 6.95 -17.97
N THR A 676 -21.13 7.36 -18.33
CA THR A 676 -22.01 6.54 -19.16
C THR A 676 -21.50 6.40 -20.59
N ASP A 677 -21.75 5.23 -21.19
CA ASP A 677 -21.43 4.91 -22.58
C ASP A 677 -22.40 5.59 -23.57
N GLN A 678 -22.23 5.30 -24.87
CA GLN A 678 -23.10 5.81 -25.94
C GLN A 678 -24.60 5.46 -25.81
N ASN A 679 -24.93 4.42 -25.04
CA ASN A 679 -26.29 3.97 -24.79
C ASN A 679 -26.81 4.41 -23.41
N GLY A 680 -26.04 5.25 -22.70
CA GLY A 680 -26.37 5.76 -21.39
C GLY A 680 -26.01 4.83 -20.23
N TYR A 681 -25.36 3.69 -20.47
CA TYR A 681 -25.02 2.74 -19.42
C TYR A 681 -23.71 3.12 -18.73
N LEU A 682 -23.75 3.26 -17.41
CA LEU A 682 -22.54 3.44 -16.60
C LEU A 682 -21.69 2.16 -16.68
N GLN A 683 -20.43 2.31 -17.08
CA GLN A 683 -19.48 1.19 -17.20
C GLN A 683 -18.48 1.26 -16.06
N GLY A 684 -18.10 0.11 -15.49
CA GLY A 684 -17.00 0.03 -14.54
C GLY A 684 -17.35 -0.76 -13.29
N GLN A 685 -16.82 -0.30 -12.14
CA GLN A 685 -16.94 -0.98 -10.86
C GLN A 685 -17.50 -0.10 -9.73
N GLY A 686 -18.73 -0.31 -9.25
CA GLY A 686 -19.26 0.44 -8.09
C GLY A 686 -20.38 -0.29 -7.33
N GLN A 687 -20.42 -0.08 -6.01
CA GLN A 687 -21.45 -0.66 -5.12
C GLN A 687 -22.69 0.23 -5.09
N ILE A 688 -23.87 -0.38 -5.29
CA ILE A 688 -25.20 0.23 -5.16
C ILE A 688 -26.07 -0.69 -4.32
N GLU A 689 -26.77 -0.13 -3.35
CA GLU A 689 -27.61 -0.84 -2.40
C GLU A 689 -29.06 -0.35 -2.48
N PRO A 690 -30.05 -1.21 -2.19
CA PRO A 690 -31.41 -0.76 -1.98
C PRO A 690 -31.45 0.29 -0.86
N GLY A 691 -32.12 1.41 -1.10
CA GLY A 691 -32.13 2.57 -0.22
C GLY A 691 -31.21 3.71 -0.68
N ASP A 692 -30.22 3.44 -1.54
CA ASP A 692 -29.35 4.50 -2.07
C ASP A 692 -30.14 5.55 -2.83
N ARG A 693 -29.70 6.80 -2.73
CA ARG A 693 -30.23 7.93 -3.50
C ARG A 693 -29.22 8.28 -4.58
N LEU A 694 -29.66 8.27 -5.83
CA LEU A 694 -28.79 8.48 -6.98
C LEU A 694 -29.11 9.80 -7.70
N LEU A 695 -28.06 10.58 -7.99
CA LEU A 695 -28.15 11.81 -8.74
C LEU A 695 -27.29 11.72 -10.00
N ALA A 696 -27.90 11.64 -11.17
CA ALA A 696 -27.23 11.77 -12.45
C ALA A 696 -26.96 13.25 -12.76
N LEU A 697 -25.73 13.57 -13.13
CA LEU A 697 -25.30 14.84 -13.69
C LEU A 697 -24.96 14.62 -15.16
N ALA A 698 -25.90 14.95 -16.05
CA ALA A 698 -25.69 14.88 -17.49
C ALA A 698 -25.14 16.23 -18.00
N PRO A 699 -23.86 16.33 -18.39
CA PRO A 699 -23.28 17.58 -18.83
C PRO A 699 -23.98 18.09 -20.08
N GLN A 700 -24.31 19.37 -20.08
CA GLN A 700 -24.90 20.04 -21.23
C GLN A 700 -23.88 20.96 -21.89
N PRO A 701 -23.78 20.94 -23.24
CA PRO A 701 -22.95 21.90 -23.92
C PRO A 701 -23.53 23.30 -23.69
N LEU A 702 -22.69 24.22 -23.21
CA LEU A 702 -23.04 25.63 -23.15
C LEU A 702 -23.06 26.21 -24.56
N ALA A 703 -24.10 26.97 -24.89
CA ALA A 703 -24.16 27.71 -26.14
C ALA A 703 -23.24 28.93 -26.08
N GLU A 704 -22.70 29.37 -27.22
CA GLU A 704 -22.22 30.75 -27.35
C GLU A 704 -23.39 31.70 -27.06
N PRO A 705 -23.28 32.70 -26.16
CA PRO A 705 -22.06 33.36 -25.66
C PRO A 705 -21.56 32.91 -24.26
N TYR A 706 -22.12 31.86 -23.67
CA TYR A 706 -21.78 31.46 -22.30
C TYR A 706 -20.37 30.86 -22.21
N THR A 707 -20.00 30.02 -23.17
CA THR A 707 -18.63 29.49 -23.32
C THR A 707 -17.59 30.59 -23.39
N SER A 708 -17.83 31.64 -24.20
CA SER A 708 -16.93 32.79 -24.32
C SER A 708 -16.97 33.74 -23.11
N ARG A 709 -18.09 33.83 -22.40
CA ARG A 709 -18.22 34.66 -21.20
C ARG A 709 -17.52 34.05 -19.98
N TYR A 710 -17.61 32.74 -19.77
CA TYR A 710 -17.16 32.09 -18.52
C TYR A 710 -15.87 31.26 -18.67
N GLY A 711 -15.38 31.03 -19.89
CA GLY A 711 -14.03 30.47 -20.07
C GLY A 711 -13.82 29.03 -19.59
N GLY A 712 -14.90 28.29 -19.33
CA GLY A 712 -14.85 26.97 -18.71
C GLY A 712 -15.04 26.98 -17.18
N ALA A 713 -15.14 28.14 -16.53
CA ALA A 713 -15.39 28.25 -15.09
C ALA A 713 -16.86 27.94 -14.68
N MET A 714 -17.70 27.53 -15.63
CA MET A 714 -19.10 27.19 -15.40
C MET A 714 -19.48 25.98 -16.23
N GLN A 715 -20.16 25.01 -15.61
CA GLN A 715 -20.72 23.85 -16.27
C GLN A 715 -22.21 23.70 -15.95
N LEU A 716 -23.03 23.52 -17.01
CA LEU A 716 -24.45 23.22 -16.87
C LEU A 716 -24.66 21.71 -16.89
N TYR A 717 -25.48 21.22 -15.96
CA TYR A 717 -25.95 19.85 -15.90
C TYR A 717 -27.47 19.80 -15.95
N TYR A 718 -28.00 18.77 -16.60
CA TYR A 718 -29.36 18.32 -16.35
C TYR A 718 -29.30 17.15 -15.38
N THR A 719 -30.18 17.20 -14.38
CA THR A 719 -30.23 16.17 -13.36
C THR A 719 -31.56 15.43 -13.36
N ASN A 720 -31.59 14.27 -12.71
CA ASN A 720 -32.84 13.58 -12.39
C ASN A 720 -33.47 14.09 -11.09
N GLY A 721 -32.76 14.92 -10.32
CA GLY A 721 -33.23 15.42 -9.04
C GLY A 721 -34.03 16.71 -9.17
N GLN A 722 -35.25 16.79 -8.64
CA GLN A 722 -35.98 18.05 -8.53
C GLN A 722 -35.43 18.84 -7.34
N PRO A 723 -35.16 20.14 -7.49
CA PRO A 723 -34.89 20.97 -6.32
C PRO A 723 -36.13 21.06 -5.43
N THR A 724 -35.90 20.94 -4.12
CA THR A 724 -36.92 21.03 -3.07
C THR A 724 -36.43 21.95 -1.96
N PRO A 725 -37.33 22.43 -1.07
CA PRO A 725 -36.94 23.25 0.08
C PRO A 725 -35.96 22.59 1.06
N VAL A 726 -35.65 21.29 0.92
CA VAL A 726 -34.73 20.58 1.82
C VAL A 726 -33.55 19.92 1.08
N GLY A 727 -33.38 20.17 -0.22
CA GLY A 727 -32.32 19.60 -1.06
C GLY A 727 -32.82 19.09 -2.42
N LEU A 728 -32.19 18.05 -2.97
CA LEU A 728 -32.67 17.38 -4.19
C LEU A 728 -33.59 16.21 -3.82
N ASP A 729 -34.80 16.22 -4.37
CA ASP A 729 -35.61 15.01 -4.46
C ASP A 729 -35.12 14.21 -5.66
N THR A 730 -34.63 12.98 -5.44
CA THR A 730 -34.08 12.09 -6.49
C THR A 730 -34.99 10.87 -6.72
N PRO A 731 -36.12 10.99 -7.45
CA PRO A 731 -37.01 9.85 -7.69
C PRO A 731 -36.32 8.74 -8.49
N ILE A 732 -36.50 7.48 -8.07
CA ILE A 732 -36.16 6.31 -8.87
C ILE A 732 -37.47 5.52 -9.12
N GLY A 733 -38.05 5.64 -10.31
CA GLY A 733 -39.11 4.73 -10.80
C GLY A 733 -40.60 5.13 -10.70
N ASP A 734 -40.98 6.27 -10.10
CA ASP A 734 -42.38 6.83 -9.97
C ASP A 734 -43.36 5.96 -9.14
N THR A 735 -44.14 6.38 -8.13
CA THR A 735 -44.52 7.65 -7.48
C THR A 735 -44.30 7.43 -5.96
N ASP A 736 -43.59 8.34 -5.26
CA ASP A 736 -43.43 8.41 -3.80
C ASP A 736 -42.30 7.61 -3.08
N SER A 737 -41.16 7.27 -3.73
CA SER A 737 -39.89 7.03 -2.99
C SER A 737 -38.62 7.46 -3.78
N PRO A 738 -37.69 8.23 -3.18
CA PRO A 738 -36.47 8.73 -3.83
C PRO A 738 -35.26 7.78 -3.78
N THR A 739 -35.50 6.48 -3.60
CA THR A 739 -34.47 5.49 -3.24
C THR A 739 -34.43 4.34 -4.23
N VAL A 740 -33.26 3.73 -4.45
CA VAL A 740 -33.12 2.48 -5.22
C VAL A 740 -33.98 1.42 -4.52
N THR A 741 -35.01 0.90 -5.19
CA THR A 741 -35.92 -0.09 -4.60
C THR A 741 -35.50 -1.52 -4.91
N ASP A 742 -35.01 -1.75 -6.13
CA ASP A 742 -34.57 -3.06 -6.62
C ASP A 742 -33.25 -2.92 -7.39
N LEU A 743 -32.38 -3.93 -7.28
CA LEU A 743 -31.13 -4.02 -8.05
C LEU A 743 -31.39 -4.71 -9.40
N GLY A 744 -30.63 -4.33 -10.43
CA GLY A 744 -30.90 -4.73 -11.82
C GLY A 744 -30.68 -3.55 -12.77
N LEU A 745 -31.71 -3.14 -13.52
CA LEU A 745 -31.64 -1.93 -14.36
C LEU A 745 -32.20 -0.72 -13.60
N VAL A 746 -31.34 0.22 -13.22
CA VAL A 746 -31.71 1.49 -12.60
C VAL A 746 -31.67 2.59 -13.65
N GLN A 747 -32.85 3.10 -14.03
CA GLN A 747 -32.95 4.18 -15.01
C GLN A 747 -33.06 5.54 -14.33
N LEU A 748 -32.12 6.43 -14.65
CA LEU A 748 -32.10 7.81 -14.16
C LEU A 748 -32.48 8.74 -15.32
N THR A 749 -33.63 9.39 -15.23
CA THR A 749 -34.09 10.30 -16.29
C THR A 749 -33.72 11.74 -15.96
N VAL A 750 -32.75 12.29 -16.68
CA VAL A 750 -32.38 13.70 -16.57
C VAL A 750 -33.30 14.57 -17.42
N SER A 751 -33.58 15.79 -16.93
CA SER A 751 -34.51 16.70 -17.59
C SER A 751 -33.98 18.14 -17.64
N PRO A 752 -34.24 18.90 -18.73
CA PRO A 752 -34.06 20.35 -18.74
C PRO A 752 -34.88 21.06 -17.66
N GLY A 753 -35.86 20.38 -17.07
CA GLY A 753 -36.63 20.89 -15.96
C GLY A 753 -35.83 21.03 -14.65
N ASN A 754 -34.66 20.40 -14.55
CA ASN A 754 -33.89 20.23 -13.32
C ASN A 754 -32.44 20.68 -13.58
N PRO A 755 -32.23 21.98 -13.83
CA PRO A 755 -30.91 22.51 -14.09
C PRO A 755 -30.06 22.51 -12.82
N LEU A 756 -28.78 22.22 -12.95
CA LEU A 756 -27.78 22.46 -11.92
C LEU A 756 -26.57 23.12 -12.57
N ILE A 757 -26.16 24.27 -12.05
CA ILE A 757 -24.96 24.97 -12.50
C ILE A 757 -23.87 24.76 -11.45
N LEU A 758 -22.70 24.26 -11.88
CA LEU A 758 -21.51 24.21 -11.06
C LEU A 758 -20.51 25.26 -11.53
N PHE A 759 -19.98 26.04 -10.58
CA PHE A 759 -18.98 27.07 -10.80
C PHE A 759 -17.62 26.62 -10.29
N ASP A 760 -16.63 26.55 -11.18
CA ASP A 760 -15.26 26.20 -10.82
C ASP A 760 -14.49 27.46 -10.44
N LEU A 761 -13.84 27.45 -9.27
CA LEU A 761 -13.23 28.66 -8.69
C LEU A 761 -11.74 28.53 -8.39
N ASP A 762 -10.97 29.54 -8.75
CA ASP A 762 -9.59 29.71 -8.28
C ASP A 762 -9.58 30.64 -7.05
N VAL A 763 -8.99 30.16 -5.96
CA VAL A 763 -8.76 30.89 -4.71
C VAL A 763 -7.26 31.12 -4.55
N SER A 764 -6.85 32.32 -4.18
CA SER A 764 -5.45 32.61 -3.85
C SER A 764 -5.34 33.19 -2.45
N LEU A 765 -4.47 32.61 -1.63
CA LEU A 765 -4.12 33.13 -0.30
C LEU A 765 -2.94 34.09 -0.41
N GLU A 766 -3.05 35.24 0.25
CA GLU A 766 -2.01 36.28 0.24
C GLU A 766 -0.68 35.81 0.86
N TRP A 767 -0.73 34.76 1.69
CA TRP A 767 0.41 34.22 2.42
C TRP A 767 0.59 32.71 2.19
N ASP A 768 1.77 32.21 2.54
CA ASP A 768 2.09 30.78 2.57
C ASP A 768 1.52 30.15 3.85
N ALA A 769 0.51 29.29 3.70
CA ALA A 769 -0.20 28.65 4.81
C ALA A 769 0.23 27.19 5.04
N THR A 770 1.34 26.75 4.44
CA THR A 770 1.83 25.36 4.53
C THR A 770 2.11 24.91 5.97
N GLN A 771 2.45 25.84 6.86
CA GLN A 771 2.65 25.60 8.30
C GLN A 771 1.41 25.92 9.16
N ASP A 772 0.24 26.20 8.56
CA ASP A 772 -1.04 26.42 9.25
C ASP A 772 -2.12 25.42 8.77
N PRO A 773 -1.95 24.11 9.06
CA PRO A 773 -2.90 23.08 8.63
C PRO A 773 -4.28 23.24 9.27
N ALA A 774 -4.37 23.93 10.41
CA ALA A 774 -5.65 24.24 11.06
C ALA A 774 -6.46 25.25 10.22
N TYR A 775 -5.81 26.31 9.73
CA TYR A 775 -6.45 27.26 8.83
C TYR A 775 -6.84 26.61 7.50
N LEU A 776 -5.98 25.79 6.88
CA LEU A 776 -6.29 25.15 5.61
C LEU A 776 -7.51 24.22 5.69
N ARG A 777 -7.62 23.42 6.76
CA ARG A 777 -8.82 22.59 7.01
C ARG A 777 -10.08 23.43 7.25
N GLN A 778 -9.97 24.54 7.98
CA GLN A 778 -11.10 25.44 8.21
C GLN A 778 -11.54 26.12 6.91
N LEU A 779 -10.58 26.54 6.06
CA LEU A 779 -10.86 27.13 4.76
C LEU A 779 -11.56 26.14 3.83
N GLU A 780 -11.10 24.89 3.76
CA GLU A 780 -11.77 23.84 2.98
C GLU A 780 -13.22 23.65 3.44
N PHE A 781 -13.43 23.57 4.75
CA PHE A 781 -14.76 23.48 5.34
C PHE A 781 -15.62 24.71 4.99
N ASP A 782 -15.06 25.91 5.10
CA ASP A 782 -15.76 27.16 4.82
C ASP A 782 -16.12 27.30 3.34
N LEU A 783 -15.25 26.90 2.42
CA LEU A 783 -15.52 26.89 0.97
C LEU A 783 -16.66 25.93 0.62
N LYS A 784 -16.62 24.70 1.16
CA LYS A 784 -17.71 23.72 0.99
C LYS A 784 -19.00 24.24 1.61
N ARG A 785 -18.94 24.88 2.78
CA ARG A 785 -20.12 25.44 3.43
C ARG A 785 -20.69 26.65 2.69
N ALA A 786 -19.85 27.48 2.07
CA ALA A 786 -20.31 28.57 1.21
C ALA A 786 -21.05 28.03 -0.03
N SER A 787 -20.55 26.94 -0.63
CA SER A 787 -21.26 26.23 -1.70
C SER A 787 -22.64 25.73 -1.28
N GLN A 788 -22.76 25.19 -0.06
CA GLN A 788 -24.06 24.78 0.50
C GLN A 788 -25.02 25.95 0.68
N HIS A 789 -24.54 27.11 1.13
CA HIS A 789 -25.37 28.32 1.21
C HIS A 789 -25.78 28.82 -0.18
N LEU A 790 -24.89 28.80 -1.16
CA LEU A 790 -25.21 29.17 -2.54
C LEU A 790 -26.28 28.26 -3.16
N TYR A 791 -26.17 26.97 -2.84
CA TYR A 791 -27.14 25.96 -3.22
C TYR A 791 -28.49 26.17 -2.57
N ASP A 792 -28.53 26.51 -1.28
CA ASP A 792 -29.74 26.92 -0.58
C ASP A 792 -30.34 28.16 -1.27
N PHE A 793 -29.59 29.26 -1.37
CA PHE A 793 -30.02 30.57 -1.91
C PHE A 793 -30.63 30.52 -3.31
N THR A 794 -30.26 29.51 -4.09
CA THR A 794 -30.71 29.30 -5.48
C THR A 794 -31.75 28.19 -5.61
N ASP A 795 -32.39 27.82 -4.50
CA ASP A 795 -33.33 26.70 -4.41
C ASP A 795 -32.81 25.47 -5.13
N GLY A 796 -31.56 25.12 -4.84
CA GLY A 796 -30.89 23.91 -5.31
C GLY A 796 -30.45 23.89 -6.77
N GLN A 797 -30.38 25.04 -7.44
CA GLN A 797 -30.06 25.12 -8.88
C GLN A 797 -28.63 25.58 -9.20
N ALA A 798 -27.84 26.03 -8.21
CA ALA A 798 -26.43 26.37 -8.42
C ALA A 798 -25.54 26.07 -7.21
N ALA A 799 -24.31 25.66 -7.46
CA ALA A 799 -23.30 25.36 -6.44
C ALA A 799 -21.89 25.61 -6.98
N LEU A 800 -20.88 25.43 -6.13
CA LEU A 800 -19.48 25.41 -6.54
C LEU A 800 -19.08 23.99 -6.98
N GLY A 801 -18.34 23.89 -8.08
CA GLY A 801 -17.76 22.66 -8.60
C GLY A 801 -16.34 22.44 -8.06
N HIS A 802 -15.35 22.44 -8.94
CA HIS A 802 -13.95 22.28 -8.58
C HIS A 802 -13.33 23.61 -8.13
N ILE A 803 -12.71 23.63 -6.95
CA ILE A 803 -12.04 24.79 -6.38
C ILE A 803 -10.55 24.51 -6.26
N ILE A 804 -9.70 25.38 -6.81
CA ILE A 804 -8.24 25.30 -6.66
C ILE A 804 -7.80 26.38 -5.68
N VAL A 805 -7.16 25.97 -4.58
CA VAL A 805 -6.58 26.90 -3.59
C VAL A 805 -5.07 26.99 -3.81
N SER A 806 -4.62 28.16 -4.26
CA SER A 806 -3.21 28.53 -4.39
C SER A 806 -2.75 29.37 -3.21
N GLN A 807 -1.46 29.31 -2.87
CA GLN A 807 -0.90 29.94 -1.67
C GLN A 807 0.18 30.97 -2.04
N ASN A 808 0.63 31.78 -1.07
CA ASN A 808 1.74 32.73 -1.24
C ASN A 808 1.55 33.75 -2.38
N GLY A 809 0.31 34.11 -2.69
CA GLY A 809 -0.04 34.99 -3.80
C GLY A 809 0.10 34.34 -5.18
N ASP A 810 0.24 33.02 -5.27
CA ASP A 810 0.25 32.33 -6.55
C ASP A 810 -1.08 32.52 -7.27
N PHE A 811 -0.98 32.91 -8.55
CA PHE A 811 -2.13 33.25 -9.41
C PHE A 811 -3.02 34.38 -8.87
N TRP A 812 -2.51 35.25 -7.98
CA TRP A 812 -3.27 36.32 -7.32
C TRP A 812 -4.19 37.12 -8.25
N GLU A 813 -3.69 37.63 -9.37
CA GLU A 813 -4.49 38.47 -10.29
C GLU A 813 -5.50 37.70 -11.14
N LYS A 814 -5.41 36.37 -11.19
CA LYS A 814 -6.33 35.51 -11.95
C LYS A 814 -7.36 34.82 -11.05
N ALA A 815 -7.10 34.76 -9.74
CA ALA A 815 -8.00 34.12 -8.80
C ALA A 815 -9.38 34.79 -8.81
N HIS A 816 -10.44 33.99 -8.71
CA HIS A 816 -11.80 34.50 -8.52
C HIS A 816 -11.97 35.04 -7.10
N ILE A 817 -11.34 34.39 -6.11
CA ILE A 817 -11.37 34.78 -4.69
C ILE A 817 -9.95 35.09 -4.20
N LYS A 818 -9.75 36.29 -3.67
CA LYS A 818 -8.53 36.71 -2.97
C LYS A 818 -8.77 36.68 -1.47
N VAL A 819 -7.97 35.88 -0.75
CA VAL A 819 -8.02 35.83 0.71
C VAL A 819 -6.81 36.56 1.28
N TYR A 820 -7.08 37.70 1.91
CA TYR A 820 -6.09 38.57 2.52
C TYR A 820 -5.75 38.10 3.93
N SER A 821 -4.49 38.25 4.34
CA SER A 821 -3.99 37.85 5.67
C SER A 821 -4.66 38.62 6.82
N THR A 822 -5.27 39.76 6.52
CA THR A 822 -5.93 40.67 7.47
C THR A 822 -7.21 40.10 8.10
N ASN A 823 -7.44 40.42 9.37
CA ASN A 823 -8.69 40.12 10.09
C ASN A 823 -9.71 41.29 10.13
N ARG A 824 -9.46 42.38 9.40
CA ARG A 824 -10.33 43.57 9.39
C ARG A 824 -10.98 43.85 8.05
N LEU A 825 -10.61 43.11 7.00
CA LEU A 825 -11.22 43.29 5.69
C LEU A 825 -12.69 42.89 5.79
N ARG A 826 -13.56 43.84 5.47
CA ARG A 826 -14.96 43.53 5.20
C ARG A 826 -15.02 42.83 3.84
N PRO A 827 -15.62 41.63 3.78
CA PRO A 827 -15.93 40.97 2.52
C PRO A 827 -16.60 41.92 1.55
N HIS A 828 -16.22 41.83 0.28
CA HIS A 828 -16.89 42.51 -0.82
C HIS A 828 -16.53 41.82 -2.14
N ALA A 829 -17.43 41.87 -3.11
CA ALA A 829 -17.22 41.41 -4.47
C ALA A 829 -17.53 42.46 -5.52
N THR A 830 -16.87 42.33 -6.67
CA THR A 830 -17.30 43.04 -7.89
C THR A 830 -18.47 42.29 -8.51
N ILE A 831 -19.57 43.00 -8.76
CA ILE A 831 -20.77 42.44 -9.36
C ILE A 831 -20.49 41.95 -10.78
N GLY A 832 -20.83 40.69 -11.05
CA GLY A 832 -20.57 40.04 -12.34
C GLY A 832 -19.10 39.76 -12.62
N GLY A 833 -18.24 39.76 -11.59
CA GLY A 833 -16.79 39.68 -11.74
C GLY A 833 -16.24 38.37 -12.33
N MET A 834 -17.07 37.34 -12.51
CA MET A 834 -16.68 36.05 -13.11
C MET A 834 -16.54 36.10 -14.64
N VAL A 835 -17.05 37.14 -15.29
CA VAL A 835 -16.98 37.22 -16.76
C VAL A 835 -15.53 37.43 -17.25
N LEU A 836 -15.20 36.87 -18.41
CA LEU A 836 -13.91 37.05 -19.07
C LEU A 836 -13.77 38.37 -19.83
N THR A 837 -14.88 39.05 -20.11
CA THR A 837 -14.92 40.35 -20.79
C THR A 837 -16.10 41.17 -20.28
N ASP A 838 -15.96 42.49 -20.30
CA ASP A 838 -17.00 43.42 -19.88
C ASP A 838 -18.33 43.09 -20.58
N THR A 839 -19.35 42.81 -19.79
CA THR A 839 -20.66 42.36 -20.28
C THR A 839 -21.72 43.37 -19.87
N ALA A 840 -22.64 43.72 -20.76
CA ALA A 840 -23.69 44.69 -20.49
C ALA A 840 -25.10 44.06 -20.51
N LYS A 841 -25.97 44.44 -19.55
CA LYS A 841 -27.41 44.13 -19.53
C LYS A 841 -28.21 45.40 -19.77
N ILE A 842 -29.18 45.33 -20.68
CA ILE A 842 -30.15 46.39 -20.90
C ILE A 842 -31.34 46.11 -19.98
N ILE A 843 -31.59 47.01 -19.04
CA ILE A 843 -32.63 46.84 -18.00
C ILE A 843 -33.89 47.64 -18.38
N SER A 844 -33.73 48.72 -19.14
CA SER A 844 -34.85 49.45 -19.73
C SER A 844 -34.42 50.04 -21.08
N PRO A 845 -35.35 50.56 -21.92
CA PRO A 845 -35.01 51.16 -23.21
C PRO A 845 -33.96 52.30 -23.15
N THR A 846 -33.68 52.83 -21.97
CA THR A 846 -32.78 53.97 -21.73
C THR A 846 -31.61 53.67 -20.79
N GLN A 847 -31.53 52.47 -20.20
CA GLN A 847 -30.53 52.14 -19.17
C GLN A 847 -29.82 50.83 -19.51
N THR A 848 -28.49 50.91 -19.59
CA THR A 848 -27.58 49.78 -19.78
C THR A 848 -26.60 49.78 -18.62
N ILE A 849 -26.50 48.65 -17.92
CA ILE A 849 -25.49 48.42 -16.88
C ILE A 849 -24.37 47.57 -17.47
N THR A 850 -23.12 47.99 -17.25
CA THR A 850 -21.92 47.26 -17.67
C THR A 850 -21.25 46.65 -16.46
N TYR A 851 -21.04 45.34 -16.51
CA TYR A 851 -20.33 44.55 -15.51
C TYR A 851 -18.93 44.26 -16.02
N SER A 852 -17.92 44.54 -15.19
CA SER A 852 -16.51 44.34 -15.52
C SER A 852 -15.93 43.15 -14.77
N ILE A 853 -14.85 42.59 -15.31
CA ILE A 853 -14.06 41.55 -14.64
C ILE A 853 -13.64 42.04 -13.25
N GLY A 854 -13.74 41.16 -12.26
CA GLY A 854 -13.41 41.50 -10.88
C GLY A 854 -13.17 40.26 -10.04
N GLN A 855 -13.20 40.43 -8.72
CA GLN A 855 -12.83 39.38 -7.77
C GLN A 855 -13.64 39.54 -6.48
N VAL A 856 -13.81 38.44 -5.77
CA VAL A 856 -14.27 38.44 -4.38
C VAL A 856 -13.06 38.66 -3.47
N LYS A 857 -13.19 39.51 -2.46
CA LYS A 857 -12.12 39.76 -1.48
C LYS A 857 -12.58 39.38 -0.09
N MET A 858 -11.87 38.44 0.50
CA MET A 858 -12.15 37.89 1.83
C MET A 858 -10.98 38.19 2.78
N GLY A 859 -11.28 38.48 4.04
CA GLY A 859 -10.26 38.46 5.09
C GLY A 859 -10.01 37.04 5.58
N ALA A 860 -8.83 36.78 6.15
CA ALA A 860 -8.49 35.49 6.76
C ALA A 860 -9.43 35.09 7.90
N THR A 861 -10.12 36.06 8.50
CA THR A 861 -11.20 35.83 9.47
C THR A 861 -12.26 36.89 9.30
N TRP A 862 -13.51 36.54 9.60
CA TRP A 862 -14.65 37.44 9.52
C TRP A 862 -15.76 37.03 10.50
N ASN A 863 -16.46 38.01 11.06
CA ASN A 863 -17.74 37.81 11.74
C ASN A 863 -18.62 39.07 11.62
N ARG A 864 -19.93 38.89 11.81
CA ARG A 864 -20.96 39.95 11.72
C ARG A 864 -20.76 41.11 12.70
N TYR A 865 -20.04 40.89 13.81
CA TYR A 865 -19.76 41.92 14.81
C TYR A 865 -18.50 42.75 14.49
N GLY A 866 -17.76 42.39 13.43
CA GLY A 866 -16.48 42.99 13.09
C GLY A 866 -15.41 42.79 14.16
N ASN A 867 -15.52 41.73 14.97
CA ASN A 867 -14.55 41.43 16.02
C ASN A 867 -13.33 40.72 15.41
N PRO A 868 -12.12 41.31 15.46
CA PRO A 868 -10.92 40.73 14.85
C PRO A 868 -10.42 39.43 15.52
N ALA A 869 -11.04 39.01 16.63
CA ALA A 869 -10.54 37.94 17.49
C ALA A 869 -11.18 36.57 17.34
N GLN A 870 -12.27 36.46 16.58
CA GLN A 870 -13.12 35.28 16.57
C GLN A 870 -13.67 35.04 15.17
N SER A 871 -13.64 33.80 14.71
CA SER A 871 -14.59 33.34 13.69
C SER A 871 -15.80 32.76 14.44
N ILE A 872 -17.02 33.08 14.01
CA ILE A 872 -18.24 32.41 14.52
C ILE A 872 -18.47 31.10 13.75
N GLY A 873 -17.52 30.69 12.89
CA GLY A 873 -17.55 29.46 12.09
C GLY A 873 -18.54 29.53 10.93
N VAL A 874 -19.76 29.99 11.17
CA VAL A 874 -20.82 30.12 10.15
C VAL A 874 -20.78 31.45 9.40
N ASP A 875 -20.24 32.51 10.01
CA ASP A 875 -20.29 33.86 9.43
C ASP A 875 -19.39 34.02 8.19
N TRP A 876 -18.23 33.36 8.17
CA TRP A 876 -17.31 33.40 7.03
C TRP A 876 -17.88 32.70 5.79
N PRO A 877 -18.42 31.47 5.87
CA PRO A 877 -18.99 30.81 4.70
C PRO A 877 -20.29 31.47 4.21
N VAL A 878 -21.17 31.93 5.11
CA VAL A 878 -22.44 32.56 4.70
C VAL A 878 -22.22 33.91 4.02
N ILE A 879 -21.26 34.72 4.50
CA ILE A 879 -20.95 35.98 3.82
C ILE A 879 -20.25 35.71 2.49
N LEU A 880 -19.39 34.69 2.38
CA LEU A 880 -18.82 34.33 1.08
C LEU A 880 -19.92 33.98 0.08
N ALA A 881 -20.92 33.21 0.48
CA ALA A 881 -22.06 32.89 -0.38
C ALA A 881 -22.84 34.15 -0.81
N HIS A 882 -23.02 35.11 0.09
CA HIS A 882 -23.60 36.42 -0.22
C HIS A 882 -22.76 37.20 -1.24
N GLU A 883 -21.44 37.29 -1.05
CA GLU A 883 -20.53 37.94 -2.00
C GLU A 883 -20.49 37.23 -3.36
N LEU A 884 -20.65 35.90 -3.36
CA LEU A 884 -20.82 35.12 -4.59
C LEU A 884 -22.14 35.43 -5.29
N GLY A 885 -23.17 35.88 -4.57
CA GLY A 885 -24.40 36.45 -5.12
C GLY A 885 -24.13 37.62 -6.07
N HIS A 886 -23.30 38.57 -5.64
CA HIS A 886 -22.82 39.65 -6.49
C HIS A 886 -21.96 39.13 -7.65
N TYR A 887 -20.95 38.31 -7.32
CA TYR A 887 -19.90 37.90 -8.24
C TYR A 887 -20.39 37.01 -9.39
N LEU A 888 -21.23 36.02 -9.08
CA LEU A 888 -21.72 35.00 -10.00
C LEU A 888 -23.05 35.40 -10.64
N PHE A 889 -23.97 35.98 -9.86
CA PHE A 889 -25.37 36.15 -10.25
C PHE A 889 -25.78 37.58 -10.57
N PHE A 890 -24.85 38.53 -10.54
CA PHE A 890 -25.09 39.94 -10.89
C PHE A 890 -26.16 40.60 -10.01
N LEU A 891 -26.31 40.13 -8.76
CA LEU A 891 -27.26 40.68 -7.81
C LEU A 891 -26.70 41.91 -7.11
N GLU A 892 -27.59 42.76 -6.61
CA GLU A 892 -27.29 43.97 -5.82
C GLU A 892 -27.77 43.75 -4.37
N ASP A 893 -27.23 44.54 -3.44
CA ASP A 893 -27.65 44.50 -2.04
C ASP A 893 -29.12 44.91 -1.89
N THR A 894 -29.86 44.19 -1.05
CA THR A 894 -31.25 44.51 -0.71
C THR A 894 -31.43 45.14 0.68
N TYR A 895 -30.33 45.45 1.36
CA TYR A 895 -30.33 46.23 2.62
C TYR A 895 -29.72 47.63 2.47
N LEU A 896 -29.24 47.98 1.28
CA LEU A 896 -28.75 49.32 0.92
C LEU A 896 -29.69 49.96 -0.10
N GLY A 897 -29.82 51.28 -0.07
CA GLY A 897 -30.57 52.08 -1.04
C GLY A 897 -29.95 53.47 -1.20
N LEU A 898 -30.45 54.27 -2.14
CA LEU A 898 -29.98 55.64 -2.36
C LEU A 898 -31.02 56.65 -1.85
N SER A 899 -30.54 57.66 -1.14
CA SER A 899 -31.31 58.85 -0.78
C SER A 899 -30.57 60.12 -1.17
N GLU A 900 -31.30 61.22 -1.41
CA GLU A 900 -30.69 62.51 -1.73
C GLU A 900 -30.42 63.30 -0.43
N PHE A 901 -29.16 63.69 -0.22
CA PHE A 901 -28.75 64.59 0.86
C PHE A 901 -27.91 65.74 0.27
N ASP A 902 -28.41 66.97 0.40
CA ASP A 902 -27.76 68.20 -0.09
C ASP A 902 -27.37 68.16 -1.59
N GLY A 903 -28.25 67.60 -2.43
CA GLY A 903 -28.03 67.48 -3.88
C GLY A 903 -27.07 66.37 -4.32
N ALA A 904 -26.61 65.52 -3.38
CA ALA A 904 -25.82 64.33 -3.66
C ALA A 904 -26.57 63.06 -3.24
N GLN A 905 -26.43 61.98 -4.01
CA GLN A 905 -26.92 60.67 -3.60
C GLN A 905 -25.99 60.09 -2.52
N VAL A 906 -26.58 59.63 -1.43
CA VAL A 906 -25.89 58.96 -0.32
C VAL A 906 -26.54 57.60 -0.08
N LEU A 907 -25.71 56.61 0.24
CA LEU A 907 -26.16 55.27 0.62
C LEU A 907 -26.87 55.32 1.97
N THR A 908 -28.03 54.66 2.05
CA THR A 908 -28.86 54.51 3.24
C THR A 908 -29.25 53.07 3.46
N SER A 909 -29.45 52.66 4.71
CA SER A 909 -29.94 51.32 5.03
C SER A 909 -31.45 51.20 4.75
N VAL A 910 -31.87 50.05 4.23
CA VAL A 910 -33.27 49.73 3.91
C VAL A 910 -33.66 48.43 4.62
N ASP A 911 -34.34 48.54 5.76
CA ASP A 911 -34.76 47.36 6.56
C ASP A 911 -36.13 46.80 6.15
N ALA A 912 -36.77 47.44 5.17
CA ALA A 912 -38.12 47.11 4.72
C ALA A 912 -38.16 45.93 3.74
N CYS A 913 -37.06 45.66 3.04
CA CYS A 913 -36.88 44.45 2.24
C CYS A 913 -36.42 43.31 3.16
N ARG A 914 -37.16 42.21 3.18
CA ARG A 914 -36.92 41.06 4.07
C ARG A 914 -37.02 39.77 3.27
N GLY A 915 -36.37 38.70 3.73
CA GLY A 915 -36.40 37.40 3.07
C GLY A 915 -35.20 37.14 2.16
N SER A 916 -34.52 38.21 1.73
CA SER A 916 -33.43 38.13 0.73
C SER A 916 -32.09 37.75 1.35
N ALA A 917 -31.41 36.78 0.75
CA ALA A 917 -30.02 36.42 1.00
C ALA A 917 -29.03 37.54 0.61
N MET A 918 -29.43 38.46 -0.28
CA MET A 918 -28.71 39.72 -0.54
C MET A 918 -29.08 40.84 0.46
N GLY A 919 -29.87 40.51 1.48
CA GLY A 919 -30.21 41.36 2.62
C GLY A 919 -29.16 41.28 3.73
N ASP A 920 -29.55 41.57 4.97
CA ASP A 920 -28.75 41.21 6.15
C ASP A 920 -28.72 39.68 6.28
N VAL A 921 -27.77 39.01 5.62
CA VAL A 921 -27.65 37.54 5.52
C VAL A 921 -27.49 36.85 6.88
N TYR A 922 -27.23 37.63 7.95
CA TYR A 922 -27.13 37.13 9.32
C TYR A 922 -28.49 36.99 10.02
N ASN A 923 -29.53 37.58 9.45
CA ASN A 923 -30.90 37.40 9.89
C ASN A 923 -31.41 36.03 9.46
N ILE A 924 -31.92 35.24 10.40
CA ILE A 924 -32.42 33.88 10.13
C ILE A 924 -33.58 33.83 9.14
N ASN A 925 -34.23 34.96 8.85
CA ASN A 925 -35.30 35.02 7.85
C ASN A 925 -34.77 35.33 6.44
N ASN A 926 -33.49 35.68 6.29
CA ASN A 926 -32.86 36.03 5.02
C ASN A 926 -32.09 34.81 4.50
N THR A 927 -32.83 33.85 3.97
CA THR A 927 -32.31 32.54 3.60
C THR A 927 -32.25 32.31 2.11
N GLU A 928 -32.92 33.11 1.28
CA GLU A 928 -33.14 32.81 -0.14
C GLU A 928 -33.02 34.01 -1.08
N PHE A 929 -32.81 33.75 -2.37
CA PHE A 929 -33.09 34.77 -3.38
C PHE A 929 -34.59 34.92 -3.59
N VAL A 930 -35.06 36.17 -3.68
CA VAL A 930 -36.47 36.52 -3.61
C VAL A 930 -37.12 36.50 -4.99
N ALA A 931 -38.20 35.71 -5.08
CA ALA A 931 -39.03 35.61 -6.28
C ALA A 931 -39.90 36.87 -6.48
N PRO A 932 -40.37 37.18 -7.71
CA PRO A 932 -41.20 38.36 -7.99
C PRO A 932 -42.43 38.50 -7.10
N ASP A 933 -43.09 37.39 -6.77
CA ASP A 933 -44.30 37.37 -5.95
C ASP A 933 -44.03 37.74 -4.48
N ASN A 934 -42.79 37.54 -4.03
CA ASN A 934 -42.32 37.89 -2.68
C ASN A 934 -41.49 39.18 -2.66
N TRP A 935 -41.32 39.83 -3.82
CA TRP A 935 -40.66 41.13 -3.95
C TRP A 935 -41.59 42.25 -3.48
N GLY A 936 -41.64 42.44 -2.16
CA GLY A 936 -42.51 43.43 -1.52
C GLY A 936 -42.15 44.88 -1.86
N ALA A 937 -43.09 45.80 -1.61
CA ALA A 937 -42.89 47.24 -1.85
C ALA A 937 -41.69 47.84 -1.08
N GLY A 938 -41.27 47.21 0.03
CA GLY A 938 -40.08 47.61 0.78
C GLY A 938 -38.76 47.37 0.04
N CYS A 939 -38.74 46.50 -0.98
CA CYS A 939 -37.58 46.25 -1.82
C CYS A 939 -37.43 47.27 -2.96
N ALA A 940 -38.42 48.13 -3.20
CA ALA A 940 -38.32 49.17 -4.23
C ALA A 940 -37.33 50.29 -3.87
N ASP A 941 -37.10 50.52 -2.57
CA ASP A 941 -36.20 51.56 -2.07
C ASP A 941 -34.73 51.08 -1.99
N THR A 942 -34.47 49.80 -2.26
CA THR A 942 -33.12 49.22 -2.24
C THR A 942 -32.35 49.56 -3.52
N LEU A 943 -31.04 49.35 -3.52
CA LEU A 943 -30.19 49.53 -4.69
C LEU A 943 -30.64 48.58 -5.81
N ALA A 944 -30.94 47.33 -5.49
CA ALA A 944 -31.57 46.39 -6.42
C ALA A 944 -32.88 46.94 -7.01
N GLY A 945 -33.77 47.49 -6.18
CA GLY A 945 -35.05 48.05 -6.63
C GLY A 945 -34.91 49.32 -7.48
N GLN A 946 -33.91 50.16 -7.21
CA GLN A 946 -33.69 51.43 -7.89
C GLN A 946 -32.85 51.29 -9.17
N GLU A 947 -31.84 50.41 -9.17
CA GLU A 947 -30.93 50.22 -10.30
C GLU A 947 -31.41 49.15 -11.28
N LEU A 948 -31.90 48.02 -10.77
CA LEU A 948 -32.38 46.90 -11.58
C LEU A 948 -33.89 46.94 -11.81
N GLY A 949 -34.67 47.48 -10.86
CA GLY A 949 -36.13 47.58 -10.98
C GLY A 949 -36.85 46.22 -11.01
N GLU A 950 -36.15 45.15 -10.64
CA GLU A 950 -36.55 43.76 -10.80
C GLU A 950 -36.15 42.95 -9.56
N ALA A 951 -36.87 41.85 -9.28
CA ALA A 951 -36.51 40.92 -8.21
C ALA A 951 -35.27 40.08 -8.57
N GLU A 952 -34.62 39.51 -7.57
CA GLU A 952 -33.38 38.73 -7.74
C GLU A 952 -33.54 37.59 -8.74
N TRP A 953 -34.62 36.81 -8.64
CA TRP A 953 -34.88 35.72 -9.61
C TRP A 953 -35.15 36.19 -11.04
N VAL A 954 -35.61 37.44 -11.25
CA VAL A 954 -35.73 38.01 -12.61
C VAL A 954 -34.34 38.30 -13.16
N THR A 955 -33.43 38.76 -12.32
CA THR A 955 -32.02 38.97 -12.70
C THR A 955 -31.34 37.64 -13.00
N LEU A 956 -31.47 36.64 -12.13
CA LEU A 956 -30.93 35.29 -12.35
C LEU A 956 -31.44 34.68 -13.66
N THR A 957 -32.76 34.58 -13.85
CA THR A 957 -33.34 33.95 -15.06
C THR A 957 -33.06 34.76 -16.33
N GLY A 958 -32.88 36.08 -16.21
CA GLY A 958 -32.45 36.93 -17.33
C GLY A 958 -31.02 36.64 -17.81
N TRP A 959 -30.12 36.27 -16.90
CA TRP A 959 -28.75 35.87 -17.22
C TRP A 959 -28.59 34.38 -17.50
N PHE A 960 -29.38 33.54 -16.84
CA PHE A 960 -29.30 32.08 -16.88
C PHE A 960 -30.70 31.51 -17.21
N PRO A 961 -31.06 31.45 -18.50
CA PRO A 961 -32.44 31.18 -18.95
C PRO A 961 -32.92 29.75 -18.67
N TRP A 962 -32.03 28.86 -18.24
CA TRP A 962 -32.37 27.49 -17.87
C TRP A 962 -32.87 27.39 -16.42
N LEU A 963 -32.48 28.36 -15.57
CA LEU A 963 -32.92 28.43 -14.19
C LEU A 963 -34.41 28.74 -14.11
N LYS A 964 -35.06 28.26 -13.05
CA LYS A 964 -36.49 28.43 -12.81
C LYS A 964 -36.71 29.20 -11.53
N THR A 965 -37.58 30.19 -11.60
CA THR A 965 -38.09 30.85 -10.40
C THR A 965 -38.86 29.82 -9.55
N PRO A 966 -38.57 29.72 -8.24
CA PRO A 966 -39.28 28.83 -7.32
C PRO A 966 -40.76 29.21 -7.18
N ASP A 967 -41.62 28.19 -7.03
CA ASP A 967 -43.06 28.34 -6.85
C ASP A 967 -43.49 28.53 -5.38
N ALA A 968 -42.56 28.36 -4.42
CA ALA A 968 -42.79 28.51 -2.98
C ALA A 968 -41.52 28.97 -2.26
N ASP A 969 -41.68 29.64 -1.11
CA ASP A 969 -40.56 30.03 -0.24
C ASP A 969 -39.95 28.80 0.46
N ASN A 970 -38.63 28.71 0.44
CA ASN A 970 -37.85 27.77 1.24
C ASN A 970 -37.45 28.43 2.59
N PRO A 971 -37.82 27.87 3.75
CA PRO A 971 -37.51 28.47 5.05
C PRO A 971 -36.05 28.29 5.52
N GLY A 972 -35.22 27.50 4.82
CA GLY A 972 -33.81 27.25 5.12
C GLY A 972 -33.49 26.66 6.51
N PRO A 973 -32.23 26.28 6.79
CA PRO A 973 -31.20 25.96 5.80
C PRO A 973 -31.27 24.48 5.37
N ALA A 974 -31.27 24.23 4.06
CA ALA A 974 -31.03 22.88 3.55
C ALA A 974 -29.53 22.53 3.62
N ARG A 975 -29.21 21.26 3.86
CA ARG A 975 -27.86 20.73 3.62
C ARG A 975 -27.83 20.19 2.19
N MET A 976 -26.79 20.53 1.43
CA MET A 976 -26.58 19.93 0.11
C MET A 976 -26.37 18.42 0.28
N PRO A 977 -27.23 17.56 -0.30
CA PRO A 977 -27.13 16.12 -0.05
C PRO A 977 -25.91 15.46 -0.72
N PHE A 978 -25.40 16.06 -1.80
CA PHE A 978 -24.28 15.52 -2.59
C PHE A 978 -23.08 16.46 -2.53
N ASP A 979 -21.88 15.92 -2.39
CA ASP A 979 -20.60 16.63 -2.41
C ASP A 979 -20.26 17.06 -3.86
N LEU A 980 -20.98 18.08 -4.35
CA LEU A 980 -20.76 18.65 -5.66
C LEU A 980 -19.47 19.50 -5.74
N THR A 981 -18.92 19.87 -4.58
CA THR A 981 -17.76 20.76 -4.46
C THR A 981 -16.50 20.00 -4.06
N THR A 982 -15.49 20.04 -4.92
CA THR A 982 -14.15 19.49 -4.65
C THR A 982 -13.15 20.63 -4.43
N VAL A 983 -12.18 20.44 -3.53
CA VAL A 983 -11.18 21.46 -3.19
C VAL A 983 -9.79 20.86 -3.31
N ASP A 984 -8.99 21.39 -4.24
CA ASP A 984 -7.59 21.04 -4.47
C ASP A 984 -6.69 22.13 -3.87
N ILE A 985 -6.07 21.86 -2.71
CA ILE A 985 -5.13 22.78 -2.06
C ILE A 985 -3.72 22.49 -2.57
N ARG A 986 -3.18 23.42 -3.34
CA ARG A 986 -1.86 23.26 -3.96
C ARG A 986 -0.76 23.79 -3.06
N TRP A 987 0.36 23.09 -3.07
CA TRP A 987 1.62 23.61 -2.53
C TRP A 987 2.03 24.88 -3.29
N PRO A 988 2.59 25.90 -2.60
CA PRO A 988 3.06 27.11 -3.25
C PRO A 988 4.17 26.79 -4.27
N ILE A 989 4.17 27.47 -5.42
CA ILE A 989 5.19 27.36 -6.47
C ILE A 989 6.57 27.68 -5.91
N THR A 990 6.63 28.65 -5.00
CA THR A 990 7.84 28.99 -4.24
C THR A 990 7.50 29.02 -2.75
N SER A 991 7.98 28.03 -1.99
CA SER A 991 7.85 28.02 -0.53
C SER A 991 8.61 29.18 0.10
N THR A 992 8.02 29.79 1.12
CA THR A 992 8.63 30.88 1.89
C THR A 992 9.17 30.43 3.25
N ASN A 993 8.95 29.18 3.64
CA ASN A 993 9.24 28.64 4.98
C ASN A 993 8.65 29.50 6.11
N PRO A 994 7.31 29.64 6.17
CA PRO A 994 6.65 30.42 7.21
C PRO A 994 6.91 29.87 8.62
N LEU A 995 6.75 30.71 9.64
CA LEU A 995 6.84 30.30 11.05
C LEU A 995 5.78 29.25 11.39
N GLU A 996 6.15 28.25 12.18
CA GLU A 996 5.22 27.25 12.72
C GLU A 996 4.18 27.87 13.67
N ASP A 997 4.61 28.79 14.54
CA ASP A 997 3.71 29.61 15.36
C ASP A 997 3.85 31.09 14.99
N PRO A 998 2.89 31.67 14.23
CA PRO A 998 2.91 33.08 13.87
C PRO A 998 2.37 34.01 14.99
N THR A 999 2.23 33.55 16.23
CA THR A 999 1.67 34.33 17.33
C THR A 999 2.71 35.22 18.01
N PHE A 1000 2.49 36.54 18.00
CA PHE A 1000 3.32 37.51 18.71
C PHE A 1000 2.53 38.21 19.82
N TYR A 1001 3.06 38.20 21.05
CA TYR A 1001 2.47 38.91 22.18
C TYR A 1001 2.94 40.37 22.23
N LEU A 1002 2.04 41.30 22.55
CA LEU A 1002 2.30 42.74 22.53
C LEU A 1002 2.57 43.29 23.94
N ASP A 1003 3.77 43.78 24.17
CA ASP A 1003 4.16 44.38 25.45
C ASP A 1003 3.90 45.88 25.43
N TYR A 1004 2.65 46.25 25.72
CA TYR A 1004 2.26 47.64 25.93
C TYR A 1004 2.86 48.21 27.22
N ALA A 1005 3.24 49.49 27.18
CA ALA A 1005 3.58 50.26 28.38
C ALA A 1005 2.42 50.21 29.40
N ASN A 1006 2.79 50.11 30.69
CA ASN A 1006 1.86 50.00 31.83
C ASN A 1006 0.95 48.76 31.84
N SER A 1007 1.32 47.69 31.11
CA SER A 1007 0.51 46.45 31.00
C SER A 1007 -0.91 46.69 30.46
N GLU A 1008 -1.04 47.70 29.61
CA GLU A 1008 -2.29 48.01 28.93
C GLU A 1008 -2.62 46.96 27.85
N VAL A 1009 -3.85 47.00 27.32
CA VAL A 1009 -4.27 46.20 26.16
C VAL A 1009 -4.44 47.04 24.90
N GLY A 1010 -4.28 46.45 23.71
CA GLY A 1010 -4.42 47.18 22.45
C GLY A 1010 -5.79 47.82 22.25
N SER A 1011 -5.80 49.01 21.63
CA SER A 1011 -7.03 49.70 21.24
C SER A 1011 -7.65 49.09 19.98
N SER A 1012 -8.91 49.40 19.71
CA SER A 1012 -9.58 49.02 18.44
C SER A 1012 -8.98 49.70 17.20
N SER A 1013 -8.17 50.74 17.40
CA SER A 1013 -7.43 51.44 16.35
C SER A 1013 -6.04 50.87 16.10
N ALA A 1014 -5.58 49.91 16.92
CA ALA A 1014 -4.29 49.29 16.74
C ALA A 1014 -4.20 48.54 15.41
N ARG A 1015 -3.06 48.63 14.72
CA ARG A 1015 -2.84 48.01 13.42
C ARG A 1015 -1.50 47.30 13.37
N ALA A 1016 -1.50 46.09 12.85
CA ALA A 1016 -0.32 45.27 12.64
C ALA A 1016 -0.01 45.14 11.13
N PHE A 1017 1.27 45.24 10.79
CA PHE A 1017 1.78 45.13 9.43
C PHE A 1017 3.00 44.21 9.43
N LEU A 1018 3.05 43.33 8.44
CA LEU A 1018 4.23 42.53 8.14
C LEU A 1018 4.91 43.09 6.89
N LEU A 1019 6.16 43.49 7.03
CA LEU A 1019 6.96 44.07 5.95
C LEU A 1019 8.00 43.05 5.50
N ARG A 1020 7.94 42.68 4.22
CA ARG A 1020 8.77 41.64 3.63
C ARG A 1020 9.70 42.21 2.56
N ASN A 1021 10.96 41.78 2.60
CA ASN A 1021 11.96 42.05 1.58
C ASN A 1021 11.91 40.99 0.47
N ARG A 1022 12.31 41.37 -0.74
CA ARG A 1022 12.45 40.43 -1.85
C ARG A 1022 13.48 39.35 -1.50
N LEU A 1023 13.10 38.08 -1.64
CA LEU A 1023 14.03 36.96 -1.50
C LEU A 1023 15.19 37.13 -2.50
N GLY A 1024 16.42 37.22 -2.00
CA GLY A 1024 17.64 37.14 -2.81
C GLY A 1024 18.47 38.42 -2.99
N THR A 1025 18.18 39.53 -2.31
CA THR A 1025 19.10 40.68 -2.26
C THR A 1025 19.57 40.96 -0.85
N ASP A 1026 20.83 40.63 -0.56
CA ASP A 1026 21.59 41.01 0.66
C ASP A 1026 21.78 42.53 0.83
N ASP A 1027 21.09 43.34 0.03
CA ASP A 1027 21.21 44.79 0.07
C ASP A 1027 20.22 45.35 1.10
N GLN A 1028 20.75 45.70 2.28
CA GLN A 1028 20.05 46.41 3.36
C GLN A 1028 19.69 47.86 2.97
N THR A 1029 19.15 48.07 1.77
CA THR A 1029 18.47 49.31 1.44
C THR A 1029 17.05 49.20 1.98
N ASP A 1030 16.59 50.22 2.71
CA ASP A 1030 15.34 50.30 3.48
C ASP A 1030 14.01 50.18 2.66
N ALA A 1031 14.03 49.51 1.51
CA ALA A 1031 12.89 49.38 0.61
C ALA A 1031 12.23 48.00 0.74
N TYR A 1032 11.29 47.88 1.67
CA TYR A 1032 10.34 46.76 1.71
C TYR A 1032 9.49 46.75 0.44
N GLU A 1033 9.43 45.62 -0.28
CA GLU A 1033 8.69 45.50 -1.55
C GLU A 1033 7.23 45.09 -1.31
N TYR A 1034 6.94 44.36 -0.23
CA TYR A 1034 5.59 43.93 0.14
C TYR A 1034 5.25 44.34 1.58
N ILE A 1035 4.05 44.91 1.75
CA ILE A 1035 3.48 45.26 3.05
C ILE A 1035 2.16 44.52 3.17
N TYR A 1036 2.13 43.50 4.03
CA TYR A 1036 0.92 42.78 4.37
C TYR A 1036 0.25 43.44 5.56
N ASP A 1037 -1.03 43.73 5.41
CA ASP A 1037 -1.86 44.14 6.52
C ASP A 1037 -2.33 42.91 7.28
N LEU A 1038 -1.94 42.79 8.55
CA LEU A 1038 -2.38 41.70 9.42
C LEU A 1038 -3.66 42.05 10.20
N GLY A 1039 -4.09 43.30 10.11
CA GLY A 1039 -5.30 43.80 10.73
C GLY A 1039 -5.09 44.33 12.15
N THR A 1040 -6.04 44.03 13.03
CA THR A 1040 -6.06 44.53 14.41
C THR A 1040 -5.62 43.43 15.37
N PRO A 1041 -4.83 43.75 16.43
CA PRO A 1041 -4.60 42.82 17.54
C PRO A 1041 -5.90 42.24 18.11
N VAL A 1042 -5.85 40.99 18.53
CA VAL A 1042 -7.02 40.16 18.85
C VAL A 1042 -7.69 40.62 20.17
N GLY A 1043 -8.91 41.18 20.10
CA GLY A 1043 -9.96 41.02 21.14
C GLY A 1043 -9.64 41.48 22.56
N GLY A 1044 -8.97 42.63 22.75
CA GLY A 1044 -8.57 43.08 24.08
C GLY A 1044 -7.49 42.21 24.73
N GLN A 1045 -6.82 41.37 23.93
CA GLN A 1045 -5.61 40.65 24.27
C GLN A 1045 -4.41 41.32 23.61
N ASN A 1046 -3.25 41.09 24.20
CA ASN A 1046 -1.97 41.57 23.69
C ASN A 1046 -1.37 40.55 22.75
N ARG A 1047 -2.00 40.28 21.60
CA ARG A 1047 -1.38 39.43 20.57
C ARG A 1047 -1.84 39.75 19.14
N VAL A 1048 -0.95 39.47 18.19
CA VAL A 1048 -1.13 39.55 16.74
C VAL A 1048 -0.76 38.20 16.13
N LEU A 1049 -1.50 37.80 15.10
CA LEU A 1049 -1.19 36.64 14.29
C LEU A 1049 -0.51 37.10 12.99
N ALA A 1050 0.81 36.91 12.91
CA ALA A 1050 1.63 37.30 11.77
C ALA A 1050 1.59 36.22 10.68
N ARG A 1051 0.42 36.04 10.05
CA ARG A 1051 0.15 34.97 9.09
C ARG A 1051 1.20 34.94 7.97
N GLY A 1052 1.82 33.77 7.81
CA GLY A 1052 2.85 33.52 6.80
C GLY A 1052 4.14 34.30 6.98
N ALA A 1053 4.39 34.90 8.16
CA ALA A 1053 5.65 35.55 8.47
C ALA A 1053 6.82 34.56 8.43
N THR A 1054 8.00 35.05 8.08
CA THR A 1054 9.24 34.27 8.02
C THR A 1054 10.34 34.96 8.82
N ILE A 1055 11.39 34.21 9.18
CA ILE A 1055 12.57 34.79 9.83
C ILE A 1055 13.17 35.86 8.91
N GLY A 1056 13.40 37.06 9.44
CA GLY A 1056 13.91 38.21 8.69
C GLY A 1056 12.84 39.19 8.20
N ASP A 1057 11.56 38.84 8.23
CA ASP A 1057 10.48 39.81 8.04
C ASP A 1057 10.45 40.83 9.19
N ARG A 1058 9.88 42.02 8.95
CA ARG A 1058 9.65 43.01 10.01
C ARG A 1058 8.18 43.09 10.39
N LEU A 1059 7.87 42.78 11.65
CA LEU A 1059 6.55 42.96 12.23
C LEU A 1059 6.47 44.33 12.89
N CYS A 1060 5.48 45.14 12.49
CA CYS A 1060 5.23 46.47 13.04
C CYS A 1060 3.80 46.56 13.57
N VAL A 1061 3.63 47.13 14.76
CA VAL A 1061 2.32 47.41 15.37
C VAL A 1061 2.24 48.87 15.79
N PHE A 1062 1.16 49.54 15.41
CA PHE A 1062 0.91 50.94 15.70
C PHE A 1062 -0.44 51.09 16.41
N ASP A 1063 -0.46 51.70 17.59
CA ASP A 1063 -1.67 52.01 18.34
C ASP A 1063 -1.79 53.53 18.54
N GLN A 1064 -2.44 54.19 17.58
CA GLN A 1064 -2.57 55.64 17.56
C GLN A 1064 -3.34 56.18 18.78
N ALA A 1065 -4.40 55.50 19.21
CA ALA A 1065 -5.20 55.94 20.35
C ALA A 1065 -4.39 55.95 21.66
N LYS A 1066 -3.35 55.12 21.75
CA LYS A 1066 -2.46 55.01 22.91
C LYS A 1066 -1.11 55.69 22.73
N ASN A 1067 -0.83 56.20 21.52
CA ASN A 1067 0.46 56.77 21.14
C ASN A 1067 1.64 55.80 21.42
N GLN A 1068 1.43 54.52 21.11
CA GLN A 1068 2.42 53.44 21.25
C GLN A 1068 2.68 52.80 19.89
N PHE A 1069 3.94 52.42 19.63
CA PHE A 1069 4.35 51.78 18.38
C PHE A 1069 5.59 50.92 18.59
N GLY A 1070 5.62 49.77 17.93
CA GLY A 1070 6.72 48.82 18.00
C GLY A 1070 6.98 48.22 16.63
N CYS A 1071 8.25 48.02 16.29
CA CYS A 1071 8.67 47.36 15.06
C CYS A 1071 9.91 46.52 15.34
N GLU A 1072 9.89 45.25 14.93
CA GLU A 1072 10.99 44.32 15.14
C GLU A 1072 11.19 43.41 13.94
N VAL A 1073 12.45 43.07 13.66
CA VAL A 1073 12.78 42.05 12.66
C VAL A 1073 12.69 40.69 13.35
N ILE A 1074 11.87 39.79 12.81
CA ILE A 1074 11.58 38.50 13.39
C ILE A 1074 12.84 37.63 13.41
N THR A 1075 13.24 37.19 14.60
CA THR A 1075 14.28 36.18 14.82
C THR A 1075 13.65 34.87 15.34
N PRO A 1076 14.38 33.73 15.31
CA PRO A 1076 13.85 32.44 15.73
C PRO A 1076 13.37 32.36 17.19
N ALA A 1077 13.78 33.30 18.06
CA ALA A 1077 13.43 33.32 19.48
C ALA A 1077 12.30 34.31 19.82
N ASP A 1078 11.82 35.08 18.86
CA ASP A 1078 10.87 36.16 19.12
C ASP A 1078 9.44 35.63 19.19
N GLN A 1079 8.79 35.88 20.33
CA GLN A 1079 7.37 35.65 20.53
C GLN A 1079 6.69 36.90 21.13
N ARG A 1080 7.42 38.00 21.30
CA ARG A 1080 6.94 39.22 21.93
C ARG A 1080 7.43 40.44 21.17
N LEU A 1081 6.61 41.48 21.09
CA LEU A 1081 6.93 42.77 20.49
C LEU A 1081 6.69 43.88 21.52
N GLN A 1082 7.72 44.69 21.80
CA GLN A 1082 7.59 45.88 22.67
C GLN A 1082 6.96 47.05 21.89
N LEU A 1083 6.04 47.78 22.52
CA LEU A 1083 5.24 48.88 21.93
C LEU A 1083 5.48 50.25 22.56
#